data_AF-A0A9D9N5F6-F1
#
_entry.id   AF-A0A9D9N5F6-F1
#
_cell.length_a   1.000
_cell.length_b   1.000
_cell.length_c   1.000
_cell.angle_alpha   90.00
_cell.angle_beta   90.00
_cell.angle_gamma   90.00
#
_symmetry.space_group_name_H-M   'P 1'
#
loop_
_entity.id
_entity.type
_entity.pdbx_description
1 polymer ?
#
loop_
_entity_poly.entity_id
_entity_poly.type
_entity_poly.pdbx_seq_one_letter_code
_entity_poly.pdbx_strand_id
1 'polypeptide(L)'
;MNLSTIKISFIGTILCMACLSCQPTHKTDDKPEYLHAPFTHPGMFQNQADLDTLRQNIIRGIEPWATACQRLIAETDTTRNIKAYTCVSVGAYNANSIGGKEFSDDANEAYASALLWYITQDPAYARHAIKILDAWSNTLWSLDGNNAKLNIGLFGHKFLNAAEILKYTSSGWKEQSMQQFERMVRTVFYPTIKDFFTEANGNWDASMIATMMCMGVFLDNHDMFNRAVERFYRGEGNSGITRYIYPTGQCQEATRDWGHVQLGLGELSKAAQVAWTQGLDLYAAAGHRLARGYEYTAQFLGGEETTAFGDISYRERGISDIYTSIYNHYTMVEGICLPHVDSLMVAHPEAAKPLGTLSAMRAYCNTFKSGQDEAKSLPETDVLLPETTGALMDAGNSIPVAEKLDVYPGEDIQAAIEKAGNRRVVLKEGLHTIRQPLRLQSGTKLCGEGRKSILMLEPDCLGPTIVNATLDMHDIVLQNFVVEGATKAETGFDPNYERGLRLYWYAPSREGIILLSDSTHKMQNISLQNVTVRNCTKNGVYIAGASNITIDRCDFDNNGSNVVPGPGFHHNMYLSHVTKVDVTDSRFDSSLWGNGLHITFGSNIRITGNELARNALSGIYCAESDGVGISDNLLEGNNIAGICVEQLMDACTQIDISGNLIQYNALAGIQSIGNNSIGMRDNCELGN
;
A
#
# COMPACT_ATOMS: atom_id res chain seq x y z
N MET A 1 19.97 -9.50 -91.18
CA MET A 1 18.59 -8.98 -91.04
C MET A 1 17.96 -9.60 -89.80
N ASN A 2 17.50 -8.75 -88.86
CA ASN A 2 16.40 -8.88 -87.87
C ASN A 2 15.81 -10.28 -87.56
N LEU A 3 15.37 -10.64 -86.35
CA LEU A 3 15.41 -10.13 -84.96
C LEU A 3 14.71 -11.24 -84.12
N SER A 4 14.81 -11.18 -82.80
CA SER A 4 13.98 -11.86 -81.78
C SER A 4 14.45 -13.25 -81.31
N THR A 5 14.51 -13.64 -80.04
CA THR A 5 14.52 -12.94 -78.74
C THR A 5 15.14 -13.95 -77.76
N ILE A 6 16.22 -13.60 -77.06
CA ILE A 6 16.85 -14.45 -76.04
C ILE A 6 16.39 -13.98 -74.66
N LYS A 7 15.81 -14.88 -73.86
CA LYS A 7 15.89 -14.82 -72.40
C LYS A 7 16.09 -16.23 -71.85
N ILE A 8 17.32 -16.51 -71.42
CA ILE A 8 17.70 -17.71 -70.69
C ILE A 8 17.76 -17.37 -69.20
N SER A 9 17.22 -18.31 -68.42
CA SER A 9 17.06 -18.35 -66.98
C SER A 9 18.38 -18.24 -66.21
N PHE A 10 18.38 -17.49 -65.11
CA PHE A 10 19.37 -17.63 -64.04
C PHE A 10 18.66 -17.60 -62.68
N ILE A 11 18.97 -18.62 -61.89
CA ILE A 11 18.49 -18.90 -60.54
C ILE A 11 19.08 -17.87 -59.58
N GLY A 12 18.22 -17.20 -58.81
CA GLY A 12 18.59 -16.32 -57.71
C GLY A 12 17.65 -16.56 -56.53
N THR A 13 18.18 -17.19 -55.49
CA THR A 13 17.54 -17.45 -54.20
C THR A 13 17.07 -16.14 -53.56
N ILE A 14 15.75 -15.94 -53.46
CA ILE A 14 15.17 -14.84 -52.69
C ILE A 14 15.10 -15.29 -51.23
N LEU A 15 16.08 -14.87 -50.44
CA LEU A 15 16.00 -14.87 -48.99
C LEU A 15 15.07 -13.71 -48.60
N CYS A 16 13.82 -14.02 -48.28
CA CYS A 16 12.88 -13.04 -47.75
C CYS A 16 13.29 -12.74 -46.30
N MET A 17 14.05 -11.66 -46.08
CA MET A 17 14.18 -11.04 -44.77
C MET A 17 12.80 -10.52 -44.37
N ALA A 18 12.06 -11.32 -43.61
CA ALA A 18 10.96 -10.80 -42.81
C ALA A 18 11.59 -9.92 -41.72
N CYS A 19 11.26 -8.64 -41.75
CA CYS A 19 11.53 -7.68 -40.70
C CYS A 19 10.95 -8.20 -39.37
N LEU A 20 11.78 -8.80 -38.54
CA LEU A 20 11.58 -8.84 -37.09
C LEU A 20 11.84 -7.41 -36.59
N SER A 21 10.77 -6.64 -36.42
CA SER A 21 10.82 -5.34 -35.76
C SER A 21 9.74 -5.26 -34.69
N CYS A 22 10.18 -4.78 -33.53
CA CYS A 22 9.43 -4.46 -32.31
C CYS A 22 9.14 -5.62 -31.35
N GLN A 23 10.18 -6.05 -30.64
CA GLN A 23 10.03 -6.15 -29.18
C GLN A 23 9.83 -4.72 -28.66
N PRO A 24 8.83 -4.43 -27.82
CA PRO A 24 8.78 -3.16 -27.14
C PRO A 24 9.96 -3.11 -26.17
N THR A 25 10.98 -2.34 -26.52
CA THR A 25 11.90 -1.81 -25.53
C THR A 25 11.06 -0.98 -24.56
N HIS A 26 10.96 -1.38 -23.30
CA HIS A 26 10.36 -0.58 -22.24
C HIS A 26 10.99 0.80 -22.29
N LYS A 27 10.24 1.77 -22.81
CA LYS A 27 10.55 3.17 -22.67
C LYS A 27 10.03 3.57 -21.31
N THR A 28 10.95 3.89 -20.42
CA THR A 28 10.74 4.60 -19.15
C THR A 28 10.28 6.03 -19.46
N ASP A 29 9.02 6.18 -19.87
CA ASP A 29 8.31 7.46 -19.74
C ASP A 29 7.50 7.39 -18.44
N ASP A 30 8.00 8.07 -17.42
CA ASP A 30 7.80 7.84 -15.98
C ASP A 30 6.44 8.29 -15.40
N LYS A 31 5.35 8.22 -16.20
CA LYS A 31 3.98 8.50 -15.74
C LYS A 31 3.16 7.22 -15.64
N PRO A 32 2.13 7.17 -14.77
CA PRO A 32 1.20 6.06 -14.73
C PRO A 32 0.64 5.80 -16.13
N GLU A 33 0.75 4.56 -16.61
CA GLU A 33 0.13 4.21 -17.89
C GLU A 33 -1.40 4.29 -17.74
N TYR A 34 -2.01 5.25 -18.43
CA TYR A 34 -3.45 5.38 -18.52
C TYR A 34 -3.97 4.70 -19.79
N LEU A 35 -5.19 4.17 -19.73
CA LEU A 35 -5.82 3.55 -20.88
C LEU A 35 -6.36 4.63 -21.82
N HIS A 36 -5.95 4.56 -23.08
CA HIS A 36 -6.50 5.38 -24.17
C HIS A 36 -7.09 4.55 -25.31
N ALA A 37 -6.73 3.27 -25.39
CA ALA A 37 -7.28 2.36 -26.39
C ALA A 37 -8.76 2.08 -26.11
N PRO A 38 -9.58 1.80 -27.15
CA PRO A 38 -10.95 1.32 -26.95
C PRO A 38 -10.98 0.09 -26.03
N PHE A 39 -12.01 -0.01 -25.19
CA PHE A 39 -12.16 -1.14 -24.29
C PHE A 39 -12.37 -2.46 -25.06
N THR A 40 -11.76 -3.52 -24.56
CA THR A 40 -12.03 -4.90 -24.97
C THR A 40 -13.32 -5.38 -24.30
N HIS A 41 -14.17 -6.08 -25.06
CA HIS A 41 -15.50 -6.54 -24.62
C HIS A 41 -15.82 -7.98 -25.07
N PRO A 42 -16.30 -8.86 -24.17
CA PRO A 42 -16.17 -8.74 -22.71
C PRO A 42 -14.71 -8.47 -22.32
N GLY A 43 -14.46 -7.69 -21.28
CA GLY A 43 -13.08 -7.38 -20.88
C GLY A 43 -12.88 -6.95 -19.43
N MET A 44 -13.69 -7.46 -18.51
CA MET A 44 -13.44 -7.25 -17.08
C MET A 44 -12.48 -8.34 -16.55
N PHE A 45 -12.97 -9.29 -15.76
CA PHE A 45 -12.12 -10.36 -15.23
C PHE A 45 -11.64 -11.34 -16.29
N GLN A 46 -12.41 -11.51 -17.36
CA GLN A 46 -12.11 -12.40 -18.47
C GLN A 46 -12.50 -11.70 -19.78
N ASN A 47 -11.67 -11.86 -20.80
CA ASN A 47 -12.06 -11.50 -22.16
C ASN A 47 -12.71 -12.68 -22.91
N GLN A 48 -13.13 -12.43 -24.14
CA GLN A 48 -13.72 -13.43 -25.03
C GLN A 48 -12.84 -14.69 -25.16
N ALA A 49 -11.52 -14.53 -25.36
CA ALA A 49 -10.61 -15.66 -25.53
C ALA A 49 -10.48 -16.48 -24.24
N ASP A 50 -10.44 -15.83 -23.07
CA ASP A 50 -10.40 -16.49 -21.77
C ASP A 50 -11.65 -17.36 -21.55
N LEU A 51 -12.83 -16.78 -21.81
CA LEU A 51 -14.11 -17.47 -21.67
C LEU A 51 -14.24 -18.66 -22.63
N ASP A 52 -13.83 -18.49 -23.90
CA ASP A 52 -13.82 -19.56 -24.90
C ASP A 52 -12.89 -20.71 -24.50
N THR A 53 -11.70 -20.37 -23.99
CA THR A 53 -10.72 -21.36 -23.55
C THR A 53 -11.23 -22.11 -22.32
N LEU A 54 -11.78 -21.40 -21.33
CA LEU A 54 -12.42 -22.00 -20.16
C LEU A 54 -13.50 -23.01 -20.57
N ARG A 55 -14.41 -22.61 -21.45
CA ARG A 55 -15.47 -23.48 -21.98
C ARG A 55 -14.91 -24.72 -22.66
N GLN A 56 -13.89 -24.56 -23.52
CA GLN A 56 -13.26 -25.68 -24.22
C GLN A 56 -12.60 -26.67 -23.25
N ASN A 57 -11.92 -26.17 -22.22
CA ASN A 57 -11.30 -27.00 -21.19
C ASN A 57 -12.35 -27.80 -20.42
N ILE A 58 -13.48 -27.19 -20.06
CA ILE A 58 -14.60 -27.88 -19.38
C ILE A 58 -15.22 -28.96 -20.28
N ILE A 59 -15.49 -28.65 -21.56
CA ILE A 59 -16.03 -29.63 -22.53
C ILE A 59 -15.08 -30.83 -22.69
N ARG A 60 -13.77 -30.60 -22.63
CA ARG A 60 -12.74 -31.64 -22.71
C ARG A 60 -12.49 -32.37 -21.39
N GLY A 61 -13.16 -31.99 -20.30
CA GLY A 61 -12.96 -32.60 -18.98
C GLY A 61 -11.61 -32.28 -18.35
N ILE A 62 -11.00 -31.14 -18.67
CA ILE A 62 -9.72 -30.73 -18.10
C ILE A 62 -9.93 -30.18 -16.68
N GLU A 63 -9.18 -30.74 -15.73
CA GLU A 63 -9.15 -30.29 -14.34
C GLU A 63 -8.21 -29.09 -14.15
N PRO A 64 -8.49 -28.19 -13.19
CA PRO A 64 -9.57 -28.23 -12.19
C PRO A 64 -10.92 -27.64 -12.66
N TRP A 65 -10.99 -27.13 -13.89
CA TRP A 65 -12.16 -26.38 -14.37
C TRP A 65 -13.42 -27.23 -14.53
N ALA A 66 -13.27 -28.50 -14.95
CA ALA A 66 -14.39 -29.42 -15.08
C ALA A 66 -15.09 -29.65 -13.73
N THR A 67 -14.33 -30.02 -12.69
CA THR A 67 -14.88 -30.19 -11.33
C THR A 67 -15.44 -28.88 -10.77
N ALA A 68 -14.75 -27.75 -10.97
CA ALA A 68 -15.25 -26.45 -10.53
C ALA A 68 -16.58 -26.09 -11.19
N CYS A 69 -16.76 -26.35 -12.50
CA CYS A 69 -18.01 -26.11 -13.19
C CYS A 69 -19.16 -26.96 -12.62
N GLN A 70 -18.92 -28.25 -12.36
CA GLN A 70 -19.94 -29.13 -11.77
C GLN A 70 -20.38 -28.66 -10.39
N ARG A 71 -19.43 -28.21 -9.56
CA ARG A 71 -19.72 -27.61 -8.25
C ARG A 71 -20.52 -26.32 -8.38
N LEU A 72 -20.15 -25.44 -9.32
CA LEU A 72 -20.89 -24.19 -9.54
C LEU A 72 -22.34 -24.46 -9.99
N ILE A 73 -22.55 -25.45 -10.86
CA ILE A 73 -23.90 -25.90 -11.26
C ILE A 73 -24.70 -26.36 -10.04
N ALA A 74 -24.09 -27.13 -9.14
CA ALA A 74 -24.76 -27.64 -7.94
C ALA A 74 -25.05 -26.54 -6.89
N GLU A 75 -24.22 -25.50 -6.83
CA GLU A 75 -24.35 -24.37 -5.89
C GLU A 75 -25.32 -23.28 -6.39
N THR A 76 -25.59 -23.20 -7.71
CA THR A 76 -26.46 -22.17 -8.33
C THR A 76 -27.94 -22.57 -8.27
N ASP A 77 -28.79 -21.70 -7.73
CA ASP A 77 -30.24 -21.90 -7.61
C ASP A 77 -31.02 -20.93 -8.51
N THR A 78 -31.25 -21.35 -9.76
CA THR A 78 -32.04 -20.57 -10.73
C THR A 78 -33.52 -20.38 -10.36
N THR A 79 -34.01 -21.03 -9.29
CA THR A 79 -35.38 -20.91 -8.78
C THR A 79 -35.50 -19.95 -7.59
N ARG A 80 -34.37 -19.45 -7.08
CA ARG A 80 -34.29 -18.54 -5.94
C ARG A 80 -35.24 -17.35 -6.05
N ASN A 81 -35.85 -17.00 -4.92
CA ASN A 81 -36.65 -15.79 -4.81
C ASN A 81 -35.75 -14.55 -4.68
N ILE A 82 -35.92 -13.59 -5.59
CA ILE A 82 -35.12 -12.36 -5.67
C ILE A 82 -35.88 -11.26 -4.96
N LYS A 83 -35.22 -10.61 -3.99
CA LYS A 83 -35.82 -9.52 -3.21
C LYS A 83 -34.88 -8.33 -3.21
N ALA A 84 -35.08 -7.44 -4.19
CA ALA A 84 -34.40 -6.16 -4.25
C ALA A 84 -35.00 -5.16 -3.24
N TYR A 85 -34.17 -4.22 -2.79
CA TYR A 85 -34.55 -3.16 -1.87
C TYR A 85 -34.33 -1.79 -2.51
N THR A 86 -35.17 -0.82 -2.16
CA THR A 86 -34.99 0.57 -2.61
C THR A 86 -33.80 1.24 -1.95
N CYS A 87 -33.46 0.84 -0.72
CA CYS A 87 -32.25 1.24 -0.03
C CYS A 87 -31.60 0.03 0.63
N VAL A 88 -30.30 -0.17 0.39
CA VAL A 88 -29.47 -1.13 1.13
C VAL A 88 -28.76 -0.36 2.24
N SER A 89 -28.99 -0.72 3.50
CA SER A 89 -28.41 -0.04 4.66
C SER A 89 -27.75 -1.06 5.58
N VAL A 90 -26.44 -0.96 5.77
CA VAL A 90 -25.67 -1.90 6.60
C VAL A 90 -24.76 -1.13 7.54
N GLY A 91 -24.97 -1.29 8.84
CA GLY A 91 -24.13 -0.71 9.88
C GLY A 91 -22.78 -1.42 10.03
N ALA A 92 -21.93 -0.88 10.91
CA ALA A 92 -20.61 -1.46 11.19
C ALA A 92 -20.75 -2.91 11.69
N TYR A 93 -19.81 -3.77 11.31
CA TYR A 93 -19.83 -5.21 11.65
C TYR A 93 -21.17 -5.90 11.30
N ASN A 94 -21.82 -5.46 10.22
CA ASN A 94 -23.12 -5.93 9.75
C ASN A 94 -24.29 -5.70 10.73
N ALA A 95 -24.14 -4.80 11.71
CA ALA A 95 -25.23 -4.40 12.57
C ALA A 95 -26.37 -3.73 11.78
N ASN A 96 -27.62 -3.96 12.18
CA ASN A 96 -28.82 -3.33 11.58
C ASN A 96 -28.89 -3.46 10.04
N SER A 97 -28.52 -4.61 9.49
CA SER A 97 -28.51 -4.87 8.05
C SER A 97 -29.92 -4.94 7.45
N ILE A 98 -30.17 -4.08 6.45
CA ILE A 98 -31.35 -4.06 5.60
C ILE A 98 -30.88 -4.26 4.16
N GLY A 99 -31.28 -5.37 3.54
CA GLY A 99 -31.01 -5.66 2.13
C GLY A 99 -29.56 -6.00 1.77
N GLY A 100 -28.60 -5.89 2.70
CA GLY A 100 -27.18 -6.16 2.42
C GLY A 100 -26.88 -7.63 2.10
N LYS A 101 -27.56 -8.56 2.79
CA LYS A 101 -27.41 -9.99 2.50
C LYS A 101 -27.99 -10.32 1.12
N GLU A 102 -29.17 -9.80 0.82
CA GLU A 102 -29.81 -10.01 -0.48
C GLU A 102 -28.98 -9.40 -1.61
N PHE A 103 -28.43 -8.20 -1.42
CA PHE A 103 -27.57 -7.55 -2.41
C PHE A 103 -26.32 -8.39 -2.71
N SER A 104 -25.63 -8.86 -1.68
CA SER A 104 -24.40 -9.65 -1.83
C SER A 104 -24.65 -11.06 -2.39
N ASP A 105 -25.65 -11.78 -1.88
CA ASP A 105 -26.04 -13.09 -2.40
C ASP A 105 -26.45 -12.98 -3.88
N ASP A 106 -27.31 -12.03 -4.23
CA ASP A 106 -27.83 -11.87 -5.59
C ASP A 106 -26.72 -11.42 -6.56
N ALA A 107 -25.74 -10.63 -6.11
CA ALA A 107 -24.56 -10.29 -6.90
C ALA A 107 -23.71 -11.53 -7.25
N ASN A 108 -23.49 -12.42 -6.27
CA ASN A 108 -22.79 -13.69 -6.49
C ASN A 108 -23.59 -14.59 -7.44
N GLU A 109 -24.89 -14.73 -7.22
CA GLU A 109 -25.79 -15.57 -8.02
C GLU A 109 -25.89 -15.09 -9.48
N ALA A 110 -25.96 -13.76 -9.69
CA ALA A 110 -25.97 -13.16 -11.02
C ALA A 110 -24.69 -13.49 -11.79
N TYR A 111 -23.52 -13.37 -11.15
CA TYR A 111 -22.25 -13.66 -11.79
C TYR A 111 -22.08 -15.17 -12.07
N ALA A 112 -22.40 -16.03 -11.09
CA ALA A 112 -22.40 -17.47 -11.27
C ALA A 112 -23.31 -17.89 -12.45
N SER A 113 -24.54 -17.37 -12.49
CA SER A 113 -25.49 -17.65 -13.57
C SER A 113 -25.02 -17.14 -14.93
N ALA A 114 -24.45 -15.93 -15.02
CA ALA A 114 -23.93 -15.40 -16.29
C ALA A 114 -22.76 -16.25 -16.82
N LEU A 115 -21.86 -16.69 -15.92
CA LEU A 115 -20.74 -17.55 -16.30
C LEU A 115 -21.23 -18.96 -16.72
N LEU A 116 -22.20 -19.54 -16.01
CA LEU A 116 -22.81 -20.81 -16.38
C LEU A 116 -23.60 -20.73 -17.69
N TRP A 117 -24.24 -19.60 -17.99
CA TRP A 117 -24.82 -19.34 -19.31
C TRP A 117 -23.74 -19.47 -20.38
N TYR A 118 -22.61 -18.78 -20.21
CA TYR A 118 -21.51 -18.85 -21.15
C TYR A 118 -20.97 -20.27 -21.33
N ILE A 119 -20.78 -21.01 -20.23
CA ILE A 119 -20.17 -22.35 -20.23
C ILE A 119 -21.13 -23.43 -20.76
N THR A 120 -22.41 -23.38 -20.40
CA THR A 120 -23.37 -24.45 -20.72
C THR A 120 -24.21 -24.17 -21.97
N GLN A 121 -24.38 -22.90 -22.33
CA GLN A 121 -25.40 -22.43 -23.29
C GLN A 121 -26.84 -22.75 -22.88
N ASP A 122 -27.10 -23.08 -21.62
CA ASP A 122 -28.47 -23.25 -21.15
C ASP A 122 -29.11 -21.86 -20.88
N PRO A 123 -30.14 -21.46 -21.65
CA PRO A 123 -30.76 -20.15 -21.52
C PRO A 123 -31.48 -19.95 -20.17
N ALA A 124 -31.67 -20.99 -19.36
CA ALA A 124 -32.17 -20.84 -17.99
C ALA A 124 -31.25 -19.96 -17.13
N TYR A 125 -29.93 -20.14 -17.24
CA TYR A 125 -28.96 -19.34 -16.50
C TYR A 125 -28.94 -17.88 -16.96
N ALA A 126 -29.00 -17.62 -18.28
CA ALA A 126 -29.09 -16.25 -18.80
C ALA A 126 -30.34 -15.54 -18.28
N ARG A 127 -31.51 -16.20 -18.37
CA ARG A 127 -32.77 -15.65 -17.87
C ARG A 127 -32.70 -15.36 -16.37
N HIS A 128 -32.04 -16.21 -15.59
CA HIS A 128 -31.92 -16.01 -14.15
C HIS A 128 -31.03 -14.80 -13.81
N ALA A 129 -29.84 -14.71 -14.43
CA ALA A 129 -28.96 -13.56 -14.26
C ALA A 129 -29.65 -12.24 -14.68
N ILE A 130 -30.34 -12.21 -15.82
CA ILE A 130 -31.13 -11.05 -16.27
C ILE A 130 -32.21 -10.69 -15.25
N LYS A 131 -32.93 -11.68 -14.71
CA LYS A 131 -33.98 -11.45 -13.69
C LYS A 131 -33.41 -10.74 -12.45
N ILE A 132 -32.20 -11.11 -12.01
CA ILE A 132 -31.52 -10.46 -10.89
C ILE A 132 -31.14 -9.02 -11.23
N LEU A 133 -30.45 -8.81 -12.37
CA LEU A 133 -30.02 -7.49 -12.81
C LEU A 133 -31.20 -6.53 -12.99
N ASP A 134 -32.29 -7.00 -13.58
CA ASP A 134 -33.52 -6.22 -13.79
C ASP A 134 -34.21 -5.92 -12.44
N ALA A 135 -34.24 -6.87 -11.50
CA ALA A 135 -34.86 -6.64 -10.18
C ALA A 135 -34.15 -5.52 -9.41
N TRP A 136 -32.82 -5.54 -9.35
CA TRP A 136 -32.04 -4.53 -8.64
C TRP A 136 -32.02 -3.19 -9.38
N SER A 137 -31.81 -3.19 -10.70
CA SER A 137 -31.76 -1.95 -11.48
C SER A 137 -33.08 -1.17 -11.52
N ASN A 138 -34.23 -1.84 -11.42
CA ASN A 138 -35.53 -1.17 -11.34
C ASN A 138 -35.90 -0.69 -9.93
N THR A 139 -35.24 -1.22 -8.88
CA THR A 139 -35.67 -1.02 -7.49
C THR A 139 -34.70 -0.15 -6.69
N LEU A 140 -33.39 -0.34 -6.83
CA LEU A 140 -32.39 0.28 -5.96
C LEU A 140 -32.26 1.78 -6.24
N TRP A 141 -32.40 2.61 -5.20
CA TRP A 141 -32.29 4.06 -5.27
C TRP A 141 -31.05 4.58 -4.54
N SER A 142 -30.62 3.92 -3.46
CA SER A 142 -29.48 4.37 -2.64
C SER A 142 -28.85 3.24 -1.82
N LEU A 143 -27.64 3.49 -1.31
CA LEU A 143 -27.04 2.73 -0.22
C LEU A 143 -26.73 3.68 0.94
N ASP A 144 -26.89 3.20 2.17
CA ASP A 144 -26.69 3.96 3.40
C ASP A 144 -26.01 3.12 4.49
N GLY A 145 -25.68 3.75 5.61
CA GLY A 145 -24.98 3.14 6.74
C GLY A 145 -23.47 3.04 6.51
N ASN A 146 -22.79 2.51 7.53
CA ASN A 146 -21.32 2.42 7.55
C ASN A 146 -20.76 1.72 6.31
N ASN A 147 -21.40 0.62 5.87
CA ASN A 147 -20.88 -0.23 4.81
C ASN A 147 -21.42 0.15 3.42
N ALA A 148 -22.05 1.32 3.23
CA ALA A 148 -22.61 1.70 1.92
C ALA A 148 -21.57 1.60 0.79
N LYS A 149 -20.39 2.20 0.99
CA LYS A 149 -19.27 2.17 0.04
C LYS A 149 -18.72 0.76 -0.14
N LEU A 150 -18.51 0.05 0.97
CA LEU A 150 -17.96 -1.31 0.96
C LEU A 150 -18.90 -2.31 0.25
N ASN A 151 -20.22 -2.18 0.38
CA ASN A 151 -21.17 -3.04 -0.33
C ASN A 151 -21.03 -2.88 -1.85
N ILE A 152 -20.92 -1.64 -2.36
CA ILE A 152 -20.65 -1.44 -3.79
C ILE A 152 -19.26 -1.96 -4.16
N GLY A 153 -18.24 -1.66 -3.37
CA GLY A 153 -16.87 -2.10 -3.63
C GLY A 153 -16.74 -3.62 -3.74
N LEU A 154 -17.36 -4.38 -2.85
CA LEU A 154 -17.22 -5.85 -2.78
C LEU A 154 -18.16 -6.62 -3.73
N PHE A 155 -19.30 -6.05 -4.10
CA PHE A 155 -20.34 -6.77 -4.84
C PHE A 155 -20.71 -6.12 -6.18
N GLY A 156 -20.41 -4.83 -6.37
CA GLY A 156 -20.69 -4.10 -7.60
C GLY A 156 -19.99 -4.71 -8.82
N HIS A 157 -18.70 -5.07 -8.68
CA HIS A 157 -17.96 -5.74 -9.76
C HIS A 157 -18.59 -7.07 -10.20
N LYS A 158 -19.32 -7.79 -9.33
CA LYS A 158 -19.97 -9.06 -9.68
C LYS A 158 -21.21 -8.84 -10.55
N PHE A 159 -22.04 -7.85 -10.21
CA PHE A 159 -23.13 -7.41 -11.08
C PHE A 159 -22.61 -6.95 -12.45
N LEU A 160 -21.51 -6.20 -12.47
CA LEU A 160 -20.90 -5.70 -13.71
C LEU A 160 -20.36 -6.83 -14.58
N ASN A 161 -19.62 -7.80 -14.02
CA ASN A 161 -19.14 -8.96 -14.78
C ASN A 161 -20.31 -9.81 -15.33
N ALA A 162 -21.40 -9.97 -14.57
CA ALA A 162 -22.61 -10.64 -15.04
C ALA A 162 -23.24 -9.90 -16.23
N ALA A 163 -23.44 -8.58 -16.08
CA ALA A 163 -23.99 -7.72 -17.12
C ALA A 163 -23.14 -7.72 -18.39
N GLU A 164 -21.83 -7.64 -18.25
CA GLU A 164 -20.86 -7.65 -19.34
C GLU A 164 -20.97 -8.93 -20.19
N ILE A 165 -20.94 -10.10 -19.56
CA ILE A 165 -21.09 -11.39 -20.25
C ILE A 165 -22.44 -11.46 -20.98
N LEU A 166 -23.53 -11.00 -20.35
CA LEU A 166 -24.85 -11.03 -20.97
C LEU A 166 -24.99 -10.04 -22.14
N LYS A 167 -24.42 -8.83 -22.03
CA LYS A 167 -24.46 -7.76 -23.04
C LYS A 167 -23.79 -8.19 -24.34
N TYR A 168 -22.67 -8.91 -24.24
CA TYR A 168 -21.86 -9.31 -25.40
C TYR A 168 -22.05 -10.78 -25.83
N THR A 169 -23.11 -11.45 -25.37
CA THR A 169 -23.50 -12.78 -25.84
C THR A 169 -24.95 -12.80 -26.32
N SER A 170 -25.39 -13.89 -26.96
CA SER A 170 -26.78 -14.07 -27.40
C SER A 170 -27.74 -14.41 -26.24
N SER A 171 -27.61 -13.70 -25.11
CA SER A 171 -28.34 -13.95 -23.85
C SER A 171 -29.84 -13.62 -23.92
N GLY A 172 -30.23 -12.75 -24.87
CA GLY A 172 -31.57 -12.20 -24.97
C GLY A 172 -31.84 -11.04 -24.01
N TRP A 173 -30.80 -10.44 -23.39
CA TRP A 173 -30.96 -9.26 -22.56
C TRP A 173 -31.41 -8.06 -23.41
N LYS A 174 -32.54 -7.45 -23.03
CA LYS A 174 -33.19 -6.41 -23.84
C LYS A 174 -32.48 -5.08 -23.67
N GLU A 175 -32.41 -4.30 -24.74
CA GLU A 175 -31.77 -2.98 -24.74
C GLU A 175 -32.31 -2.03 -23.66
N GLN A 176 -33.63 -2.01 -23.45
CA GLN A 176 -34.24 -1.19 -22.39
C GLN A 176 -33.78 -1.63 -20.99
N SER A 177 -33.66 -2.94 -20.74
CA SER A 177 -33.15 -3.47 -19.47
C SER A 177 -31.68 -3.13 -19.28
N MET A 178 -30.87 -3.21 -20.34
CA MET A 178 -29.47 -2.78 -20.32
C MET A 178 -29.33 -1.30 -19.97
N GLN A 179 -30.12 -0.43 -20.60
CA GLN A 179 -30.13 1.02 -20.31
C GLN A 179 -30.55 1.31 -18.86
N GLN A 180 -31.51 0.56 -18.32
CA GLN A 180 -31.91 0.70 -16.92
C GLN A 180 -30.80 0.28 -15.94
N PHE A 181 -30.07 -0.79 -16.26
CA PHE A 181 -28.91 -1.19 -15.47
C PHE A 181 -27.76 -0.18 -15.57
N GLU A 182 -27.42 0.30 -16.77
CA GLU A 182 -26.46 1.39 -16.97
C GLU A 182 -26.84 2.64 -16.16
N ARG A 183 -28.13 2.98 -16.09
CA ARG A 183 -28.63 4.07 -15.26
C ARG A 183 -28.32 3.82 -13.78
N MET A 184 -28.61 2.65 -13.23
CA MET A 184 -28.28 2.32 -11.83
C MET A 184 -26.78 2.45 -11.57
N VAL A 185 -25.92 1.94 -12.45
CA VAL A 185 -24.46 2.05 -12.30
C VAL A 185 -24.03 3.52 -12.24
N ARG A 186 -24.55 4.36 -13.15
CA ARG A 186 -24.20 5.79 -13.23
C ARG A 186 -24.79 6.65 -12.11
N THR A 187 -26.00 6.34 -11.65
CA THR A 187 -26.73 7.22 -10.72
C THR A 187 -26.77 6.72 -9.28
N VAL A 188 -26.45 5.45 -9.03
CA VAL A 188 -26.41 4.87 -7.68
C VAL A 188 -25.01 4.40 -7.35
N PHE A 189 -24.43 3.46 -8.11
CA PHE A 189 -23.16 2.86 -7.72
C PHE A 189 -22.00 3.86 -7.77
N TYR A 190 -21.80 4.54 -8.91
CA TYR A 190 -20.68 5.47 -9.07
C TYR A 190 -20.72 6.62 -8.06
N PRO A 191 -21.85 7.33 -7.83
CA PRO A 191 -21.91 8.39 -6.81
C PRO A 191 -21.59 7.90 -5.39
N THR A 192 -21.86 6.64 -5.05
CA THR A 192 -21.51 6.06 -3.74
C THR A 192 -20.00 5.91 -3.56
N ILE A 193 -19.26 5.49 -4.60
CA ILE A 193 -17.83 5.12 -4.48
C ILE A 193 -16.84 6.09 -5.15
N LYS A 194 -17.30 7.06 -5.95
CA LYS A 194 -16.43 7.95 -6.76
C LYS A 194 -15.39 8.74 -5.95
N ASP A 195 -15.68 8.97 -4.67
CA ASP A 195 -14.85 9.77 -3.75
C ASP A 195 -14.04 8.89 -2.79
N PHE A 196 -14.11 7.55 -2.92
CA PHE A 196 -13.38 6.60 -2.09
C PHE A 196 -13.64 6.79 -0.58
N PHE A 197 -12.92 6.12 0.31
CA PHE A 197 -12.96 6.37 1.76
C PHE A 197 -11.58 6.19 2.40
N THR A 198 -10.73 7.18 2.15
CA THR A 198 -9.29 7.17 2.47
C THR A 198 -8.97 7.08 3.96
N GLU A 199 -9.95 7.38 4.82
CA GLU A 199 -9.84 7.29 6.28
C GLU A 199 -10.01 5.86 6.81
N ALA A 200 -10.61 4.94 6.02
CA ALA A 200 -10.67 3.53 6.37
C ALA A 200 -9.36 2.80 6.07
N ASN A 201 -9.28 1.53 6.46
CA ASN A 201 -8.20 0.64 6.03
C ASN A 201 -8.20 0.47 4.50
N GLY A 202 -7.02 0.27 3.92
CA GLY A 202 -6.84 0.28 2.45
C GLY A 202 -7.66 -0.77 1.68
N ASN A 203 -8.12 -1.84 2.33
CA ASN A 203 -9.01 -2.83 1.69
C ASN A 203 -10.32 -2.22 1.16
N TRP A 204 -10.83 -1.15 1.79
CA TRP A 204 -12.05 -0.48 1.35
C TRP A 204 -11.84 0.14 -0.02
N ASP A 205 -10.79 0.93 -0.16
CA ASP A 205 -10.47 1.57 -1.42
C ASP A 205 -10.04 0.57 -2.48
N ALA A 206 -9.30 -0.49 -2.12
CA ALA A 206 -8.97 -1.58 -3.04
C ALA A 206 -10.24 -2.16 -3.69
N SER A 207 -11.30 -2.42 -2.90
CA SER A 207 -12.58 -2.92 -3.42
C SER A 207 -13.27 -1.91 -4.36
N MET A 208 -13.21 -0.62 -4.02
CA MET A 208 -13.81 0.44 -4.83
C MET A 208 -13.04 0.66 -6.13
N ILE A 209 -11.71 0.54 -6.13
CA ILE A 209 -10.85 0.60 -7.32
C ILE A 209 -11.25 -0.51 -8.29
N ALA A 210 -11.29 -1.77 -7.84
CA ALA A 210 -11.64 -2.92 -8.69
C ALA A 210 -13.03 -2.76 -9.31
N THR A 211 -14.01 -2.35 -8.50
CA THR A 211 -15.38 -2.10 -8.97
C THR A 211 -15.45 -0.92 -9.94
N MET A 212 -14.74 0.19 -9.68
CA MET A 212 -14.74 1.37 -10.56
C MET A 212 -14.08 1.10 -11.91
N MET A 213 -13.02 0.28 -11.96
CA MET A 213 -12.46 -0.19 -13.23
C MET A 213 -13.49 -0.98 -14.04
N CYS A 214 -14.22 -1.90 -13.40
CA CYS A 214 -15.31 -2.63 -14.06
C CYS A 214 -16.41 -1.69 -14.57
N MET A 215 -16.75 -0.63 -13.84
CA MET A 215 -17.71 0.37 -14.31
C MET A 215 -17.20 1.11 -15.54
N GLY A 216 -15.93 1.51 -15.53
CA GLY A 216 -15.27 2.18 -16.66
C GLY A 216 -15.34 1.35 -17.93
N VAL A 217 -15.03 0.05 -17.84
CA VAL A 217 -15.18 -0.89 -18.95
C VAL A 217 -16.65 -0.96 -19.40
N PHE A 218 -17.59 -1.34 -18.51
CA PHE A 218 -19.00 -1.57 -18.87
C PHE A 218 -19.68 -0.37 -19.58
N LEU A 219 -19.29 0.84 -19.16
CA LEU A 219 -19.88 2.11 -19.56
C LEU A 219 -19.11 2.81 -20.70
N ASP A 220 -18.06 2.19 -21.22
CA ASP A 220 -17.12 2.78 -22.20
C ASP A 220 -16.60 4.16 -21.73
N ASN A 221 -16.15 4.24 -20.47
CA ASN A 221 -15.73 5.48 -19.82
C ASN A 221 -14.28 5.44 -19.33
N HIS A 222 -13.37 5.96 -20.16
CA HIS A 222 -11.94 6.07 -19.85
C HIS A 222 -11.64 6.95 -18.64
N ASP A 223 -12.36 8.06 -18.43
CA ASP A 223 -12.10 8.93 -17.28
C ASP A 223 -12.39 8.22 -15.95
N MET A 224 -13.48 7.44 -15.92
CA MET A 224 -13.83 6.63 -14.75
C MET A 224 -12.82 5.51 -14.52
N PHE A 225 -12.39 4.83 -15.58
CA PHE A 225 -11.38 3.77 -15.50
C PHE A 225 -10.02 4.33 -15.03
N ASN A 226 -9.55 5.39 -15.67
CA ASN A 226 -8.25 6.00 -15.39
C ASN A 226 -8.22 6.69 -14.02
N ARG A 227 -9.36 7.15 -13.50
CA ARG A 227 -9.47 7.58 -12.09
C ARG A 227 -9.19 6.44 -11.12
N ALA A 228 -9.65 5.22 -11.43
CA ALA A 228 -9.37 4.05 -10.61
C ALA A 228 -7.90 3.58 -10.76
N VAL A 229 -7.34 3.65 -11.98
CA VAL A 229 -5.90 3.41 -12.23
C VAL A 229 -5.05 4.39 -11.42
N GLU A 230 -5.36 5.68 -11.47
CA GLU A 230 -4.66 6.69 -10.68
C GLU A 230 -4.74 6.36 -9.20
N ARG A 231 -5.92 5.97 -8.69
CA ARG A 231 -6.08 5.61 -7.28
C ARG A 231 -5.34 4.33 -6.89
N PHE A 232 -5.19 3.37 -7.81
CA PHE A 232 -4.39 2.17 -7.59
C PHE A 232 -2.92 2.51 -7.36
N TYR A 233 -2.35 3.38 -8.21
CA TYR A 233 -0.97 3.81 -8.08
C TYR A 233 -0.78 4.75 -6.89
N ARG A 234 -1.67 5.75 -6.74
CA ARG A 234 -1.53 6.87 -5.82
C ARG A 234 -2.83 7.12 -5.06
N GLY A 235 -2.78 6.94 -3.75
CA GLY A 235 -3.90 7.21 -2.86
C GLY A 235 -3.52 8.09 -1.69
N GLU A 236 -4.48 8.88 -1.20
CA GLU A 236 -4.34 9.57 0.08
C GLU A 236 -4.68 8.59 1.21
N GLY A 237 -4.28 8.92 2.45
CA GLY A 237 -4.61 8.11 3.62
C GLY A 237 -4.00 6.71 3.55
N ASN A 238 -4.84 5.67 3.47
CA ASN A 238 -4.41 4.27 3.36
C ASN A 238 -4.59 3.67 1.96
N SER A 239 -4.90 4.51 0.97
CA SER A 239 -5.28 4.07 -0.37
C SER A 239 -4.08 3.93 -1.31
N GLY A 240 -4.18 3.04 -2.30
CA GLY A 240 -3.13 2.79 -3.28
C GLY A 240 -2.10 1.75 -2.84
N ILE A 241 -1.41 1.16 -3.82
CA ILE A 241 -0.62 -0.06 -3.62
C ILE A 241 0.59 0.13 -2.69
N THR A 242 1.31 1.25 -2.80
CA THR A 242 2.47 1.56 -1.93
C THR A 242 2.08 1.99 -0.52
N ARG A 243 0.81 2.34 -0.31
CA ARG A 243 0.26 2.63 1.01
C ARG A 243 -0.25 1.38 1.72
N TYR A 244 -0.84 0.47 0.96
CA TYR A 244 -1.45 -0.73 1.51
C TYR A 244 -0.48 -1.89 1.70
N ILE A 245 0.53 -2.00 0.82
CA ILE A 245 1.57 -3.04 0.90
C ILE A 245 2.93 -2.34 1.00
N TYR A 246 3.65 -2.58 2.08
CA TYR A 246 4.96 -2.01 2.33
C TYR A 246 6.04 -2.67 1.45
N PRO A 247 7.22 -2.05 1.29
CA PRO A 247 8.30 -2.61 0.48
C PRO A 247 8.73 -4.03 0.90
N THR A 248 8.61 -4.34 2.19
CA THR A 248 8.86 -5.67 2.77
C THR A 248 7.84 -6.74 2.36
N GLY A 249 6.73 -6.37 1.71
CA GLY A 249 5.57 -7.22 1.48
C GLY A 249 4.55 -7.19 2.62
N GLN A 250 4.88 -6.60 3.78
CA GLN A 250 3.94 -6.44 4.87
C GLN A 250 2.71 -5.63 4.41
N CYS A 251 1.52 -6.20 4.55
CA CYS A 251 0.27 -5.47 4.38
C CYS A 251 0.00 -4.59 5.61
N GLN A 252 -0.53 -3.39 5.40
CA GLN A 252 -0.93 -2.44 6.44
C GLN A 252 -1.85 -3.06 7.51
N GLU A 253 -2.63 -4.08 7.15
CA GLU A 253 -3.55 -4.78 8.05
C GLU A 253 -2.96 -6.01 8.75
N ALA A 254 -1.67 -6.31 8.58
CA ALA A 254 -1.01 -7.45 9.24
C ALA A 254 -1.03 -7.36 10.78
N THR A 255 -1.16 -6.15 11.33
CA THR A 255 -1.31 -5.91 12.78
C THR A 255 -2.77 -6.00 13.25
N ARG A 256 -3.74 -6.15 12.32
CA ARG A 256 -5.17 -6.30 12.57
C ARG A 256 -5.60 -7.76 12.52
N ASP A 257 -5.75 -8.33 11.33
CA ASP A 257 -6.19 -9.70 11.11
C ASP A 257 -5.97 -10.11 9.65
N TRP A 258 -5.89 -11.43 9.42
CA TRP A 258 -5.51 -11.98 8.12
C TRP A 258 -6.68 -12.17 7.16
N GLY A 259 -7.91 -12.00 7.63
CA GLY A 259 -9.10 -11.93 6.78
C GLY A 259 -9.08 -10.65 5.95
N HIS A 260 -8.80 -9.51 6.58
CA HIS A 260 -8.75 -8.21 5.91
C HIS A 260 -7.49 -8.03 5.05
N VAL A 261 -6.34 -8.56 5.47
CA VAL A 261 -5.13 -8.61 4.62
C VAL A 261 -5.45 -9.28 3.29
N GLN A 262 -6.03 -10.48 3.34
CA GLN A 262 -6.39 -11.22 2.14
C GLN A 262 -7.49 -10.54 1.33
N LEU A 263 -8.46 -9.90 1.99
CA LEU A 263 -9.49 -9.10 1.33
C LEU A 263 -8.87 -8.02 0.44
N GLY A 264 -8.05 -7.13 1.01
CA GLY A 264 -7.47 -6.02 0.25
C GLY A 264 -6.50 -6.50 -0.84
N LEU A 265 -5.68 -7.52 -0.57
CA LEU A 265 -4.82 -8.15 -1.58
C LEU A 265 -5.62 -8.76 -2.74
N GLY A 266 -6.76 -9.38 -2.44
CA GLY A 266 -7.70 -9.93 -3.43
C GLY A 266 -8.38 -8.85 -4.26
N GLU A 267 -8.74 -7.72 -3.67
CA GLU A 267 -9.34 -6.61 -4.42
C GLU A 267 -8.33 -5.88 -5.31
N LEU A 268 -7.09 -5.66 -4.84
CA LEU A 268 -6.02 -5.14 -5.70
C LEU A 268 -5.68 -6.09 -6.85
N SER A 269 -5.70 -7.41 -6.63
CA SER A 269 -5.45 -8.38 -7.71
C SER A 269 -6.57 -8.42 -8.74
N LYS A 270 -7.83 -8.24 -8.33
CA LYS A 270 -8.95 -8.05 -9.26
C LYS A 270 -8.80 -6.77 -10.07
N ALA A 271 -8.41 -5.66 -9.45
CA ALA A 271 -8.13 -4.42 -10.17
C ALA A 271 -7.03 -4.61 -11.22
N ALA A 272 -5.91 -5.22 -10.82
CA ALA A 272 -4.82 -5.53 -11.74
C ALA A 272 -5.24 -6.47 -12.87
N GLN A 273 -6.11 -7.44 -12.57
CA GLN A 273 -6.66 -8.31 -13.59
C GLN A 273 -7.51 -7.55 -14.62
N VAL A 274 -8.41 -6.67 -14.17
CA VAL A 274 -9.25 -5.88 -15.09
C VAL A 274 -8.37 -5.00 -15.97
N ALA A 275 -7.34 -4.37 -15.39
CA ALA A 275 -6.38 -3.58 -16.15
C ALA A 275 -5.61 -4.42 -17.17
N TRP A 276 -5.14 -5.62 -16.78
CA TRP A 276 -4.43 -6.54 -17.67
C TRP A 276 -5.29 -6.96 -18.86
N THR A 277 -6.58 -7.25 -18.62
CA THR A 277 -7.54 -7.58 -19.69
C THR A 277 -7.68 -6.43 -20.70
N GLN A 278 -7.43 -5.20 -20.28
CA GLN A 278 -7.45 -4.00 -21.12
C GLN A 278 -6.06 -3.61 -21.68
N GLY A 279 -5.03 -4.41 -21.41
CA GLY A 279 -3.67 -4.19 -21.91
C GLY A 279 -2.81 -3.24 -21.05
N LEU A 280 -3.18 -3.04 -19.78
CA LEU A 280 -2.38 -2.29 -18.81
C LEU A 280 -1.82 -3.19 -17.71
N ASP A 281 -0.54 -3.05 -17.40
CA ASP A 281 0.13 -3.89 -16.41
C ASP A 281 0.22 -3.22 -15.03
N LEU A 282 -0.78 -3.49 -14.19
CA LEU A 282 -0.74 -3.11 -12.78
C LEU A 282 -0.05 -4.17 -11.89
N TYR A 283 0.30 -5.34 -12.43
CA TYR A 283 1.03 -6.37 -11.69
C TYR A 283 2.50 -5.98 -11.50
N ALA A 284 3.09 -5.29 -12.47
CA ALA A 284 4.46 -4.76 -12.37
C ALA A 284 4.63 -3.58 -11.38
N ALA A 285 3.53 -2.97 -10.93
CA ALA A 285 3.57 -1.76 -10.11
C ALA A 285 4.46 -1.88 -8.85
N ALA A 286 5.27 -0.85 -8.60
CA ALA A 286 6.18 -0.74 -7.45
C ALA A 286 7.12 -1.95 -7.26
N GLY A 287 7.68 -2.45 -8.36
CA GLY A 287 8.61 -3.58 -8.36
C GLY A 287 7.91 -4.90 -8.00
N HIS A 288 6.76 -5.14 -8.63
CA HIS A 288 5.86 -6.27 -8.36
C HIS A 288 5.38 -6.32 -6.90
N ARG A 289 4.97 -5.16 -6.35
CA ARG A 289 4.55 -5.00 -4.94
C ARG A 289 3.43 -5.95 -4.56
N LEU A 290 2.51 -6.23 -5.49
CA LEU A 290 1.42 -7.16 -5.25
C LEU A 290 1.94 -8.59 -5.04
N ALA A 291 2.89 -9.09 -5.85
CA ALA A 291 3.50 -10.40 -5.64
C ALA A 291 4.20 -10.50 -4.28
N ARG A 292 4.95 -9.47 -3.88
CA ARG A 292 5.59 -9.43 -2.54
C ARG A 292 4.57 -9.55 -1.42
N GLY A 293 3.45 -8.83 -1.53
CA GLY A 293 2.37 -8.90 -0.55
C GLY A 293 1.76 -10.30 -0.42
N TYR A 294 1.60 -11.00 -1.54
CA TYR A 294 1.12 -12.38 -1.57
C TYR A 294 2.15 -13.36 -1.00
N GLU A 295 3.43 -13.24 -1.34
CA GLU A 295 4.50 -14.09 -0.78
C GLU A 295 4.66 -13.91 0.72
N TYR A 296 4.72 -12.66 1.22
CA TYR A 296 4.76 -12.37 2.65
C TYR A 296 3.55 -12.96 3.37
N THR A 297 2.36 -12.82 2.78
CA THR A 297 1.12 -13.35 3.37
C THR A 297 1.09 -14.87 3.37
N ALA A 298 1.53 -15.50 2.28
CA ALA A 298 1.56 -16.94 2.16
C ALA A 298 2.61 -17.57 3.09
N GLN A 299 3.76 -16.92 3.27
CA GLN A 299 4.79 -17.33 4.23
C GLN A 299 4.21 -17.42 5.64
N PHE A 300 3.59 -16.34 6.13
CA PHE A 300 3.01 -16.32 7.47
C PHE A 300 1.83 -17.32 7.62
N LEU A 301 0.92 -17.36 6.65
CA LEU A 301 -0.23 -18.27 6.71
C LEU A 301 0.18 -19.75 6.57
N GLY A 302 1.30 -20.02 5.90
CA GLY A 302 1.95 -21.33 5.83
C GLY A 302 2.60 -21.78 7.15
N GLY A 303 2.65 -20.89 8.15
CA GLY A 303 3.16 -21.17 9.50
C GLY A 303 4.65 -20.86 9.68
N GLU A 304 5.28 -20.19 8.72
CA GLU A 304 6.65 -19.69 8.86
C GLU A 304 6.68 -18.39 9.69
N GLU A 305 7.83 -18.09 10.30
CA GLU A 305 8.02 -16.83 11.03
C GLU A 305 8.19 -15.66 10.05
N THR A 306 7.49 -14.56 10.31
CA THR A 306 7.62 -13.30 9.58
C THR A 306 7.67 -12.14 10.57
N THR A 307 8.36 -11.07 10.21
CA THR A 307 8.48 -9.87 11.05
C THR A 307 7.70 -8.71 10.47
N ALA A 308 7.32 -7.78 11.34
CA ALA A 308 6.52 -6.62 10.99
C ALA A 308 6.99 -5.36 11.73
N PHE A 309 6.81 -4.21 11.10
CA PHE A 309 6.70 -2.95 11.81
C PHE A 309 5.38 -2.97 12.60
N GLY A 310 5.48 -3.02 13.93
CA GLY A 310 4.37 -3.28 14.84
C GLY A 310 4.23 -4.75 15.27
N ASP A 311 3.18 -5.05 16.02
CA ASP A 311 2.89 -6.40 16.50
C ASP A 311 2.00 -7.15 15.50
N ILE A 312 2.49 -8.27 15.00
CA ILE A 312 1.76 -9.10 14.04
C ILE A 312 0.53 -9.75 14.70
N SER A 313 -0.60 -9.75 14.01
CA SER A 313 -1.83 -10.37 14.50
C SER A 313 -1.85 -11.87 14.21
N TYR A 314 -2.56 -12.64 15.05
CA TYR A 314 -2.80 -14.07 14.85
C TYR A 314 -4.27 -14.40 14.57
N ARG A 315 -5.10 -13.38 14.32
CA ARG A 315 -6.55 -13.52 14.10
C ARG A 315 -6.89 -13.83 12.64
N GLU A 316 -8.00 -14.54 12.44
CA GLU A 316 -8.62 -14.78 11.12
C GLU A 316 -7.69 -15.37 10.03
N ARG A 317 -6.86 -16.35 10.39
CA ARG A 317 -5.88 -16.99 9.49
C ARG A 317 -6.47 -18.05 8.53
N GLY A 318 -7.75 -17.94 8.19
CA GLY A 318 -8.38 -18.83 7.20
C GLY A 318 -7.91 -18.48 5.78
N ILE A 319 -7.63 -19.48 4.95
CA ILE A 319 -7.14 -19.24 3.58
C ILE A 319 -8.29 -18.89 2.63
N SER A 320 -8.16 -17.76 1.94
CA SER A 320 -9.12 -17.27 0.93
C SER A 320 -8.79 -17.75 -0.48
N ASP A 321 -9.72 -17.58 -1.43
CA ASP A 321 -9.62 -18.05 -2.82
C ASP A 321 -8.97 -17.05 -3.79
N ILE A 322 -7.97 -16.29 -3.32
CA ILE A 322 -7.34 -15.20 -4.10
C ILE A 322 -6.04 -15.60 -4.81
N TYR A 323 -5.43 -16.71 -4.41
CA TYR A 323 -4.04 -17.04 -4.78
C TYR A 323 -3.87 -17.52 -6.21
N THR A 324 -4.82 -18.30 -6.75
CA THR A 324 -4.69 -18.94 -8.07
C THR A 324 -4.47 -17.95 -9.21
N SER A 325 -5.22 -16.84 -9.24
CA SER A 325 -5.10 -15.87 -10.34
C SER A 325 -3.75 -15.17 -10.32
N ILE A 326 -3.24 -14.83 -9.14
CA ILE A 326 -1.93 -14.20 -8.97
C ILE A 326 -0.82 -15.18 -9.32
N TYR A 327 -0.88 -16.40 -8.78
CA TYR A 327 0.09 -17.44 -9.06
C TYR A 327 0.22 -17.69 -10.56
N ASN A 328 -0.90 -17.90 -11.25
CA ASN A 328 -0.90 -18.13 -12.70
C ASN A 328 -0.34 -16.95 -13.48
N HIS A 329 -0.67 -15.71 -13.10
CA HIS A 329 -0.14 -14.53 -13.79
C HIS A 329 1.40 -14.47 -13.67
N TYR A 330 1.94 -14.43 -12.45
CA TYR A 330 3.38 -14.26 -12.28
C TYR A 330 4.18 -15.46 -12.81
N THR A 331 3.72 -16.70 -12.59
CA THR A 331 4.47 -17.88 -13.03
C THR A 331 4.38 -18.13 -14.54
N MET A 332 3.20 -17.92 -15.15
CA MET A 332 2.96 -18.30 -16.55
C MET A 332 3.11 -17.13 -17.54
N VAL A 333 2.98 -15.88 -17.08
CA VAL A 333 3.14 -14.67 -17.92
C VAL A 333 4.53 -14.08 -17.71
N GLU A 334 4.86 -13.76 -16.47
CA GLU A 334 6.11 -13.06 -16.13
C GLU A 334 7.31 -14.00 -15.97
N GLY A 335 7.05 -15.30 -15.77
CA GLY A 335 8.09 -16.29 -15.47
C GLY A 335 8.73 -16.09 -14.09
N ILE A 336 8.00 -15.48 -13.15
CA ILE A 336 8.43 -15.20 -11.78
C ILE A 336 7.87 -16.28 -10.83
N CYS A 337 8.76 -16.91 -10.06
CA CYS A 337 8.39 -17.87 -9.04
C CYS A 337 7.80 -17.20 -7.79
N LEU A 338 6.72 -17.80 -7.27
CA LEU A 338 6.09 -17.45 -6.00
C LEU A 338 6.04 -18.70 -5.09
N PRO A 339 7.18 -19.10 -4.50
CA PRO A 339 7.30 -20.38 -3.79
C PRO A 339 6.42 -20.51 -2.55
N HIS A 340 6.20 -19.44 -1.78
CA HIS A 340 5.34 -19.51 -0.60
C HIS A 340 3.87 -19.60 -1.01
N VAL A 341 3.45 -18.86 -2.04
CA VAL A 341 2.10 -18.99 -2.62
C VAL A 341 1.86 -20.39 -3.18
N ASP A 342 2.83 -20.96 -3.91
CA ASP A 342 2.75 -22.33 -4.43
C ASP A 342 2.50 -23.33 -3.29
N SER A 343 3.35 -23.25 -2.26
CA SER A 343 3.29 -24.14 -1.09
C SER A 343 1.95 -24.01 -0.35
N LEU A 344 1.46 -22.78 -0.16
CA LEU A 344 0.17 -22.53 0.49
C LEU A 344 -0.99 -23.12 -0.32
N MET A 345 -1.01 -22.94 -1.63
CA MET A 345 -2.06 -23.47 -2.51
C MET A 345 -2.08 -25.01 -2.52
N VAL A 346 -0.90 -25.64 -2.54
CA VAL A 346 -0.77 -27.11 -2.47
C VAL A 346 -1.22 -27.64 -1.10
N ALA A 347 -0.92 -26.93 -0.02
CA ALA A 347 -1.33 -27.31 1.33
C ALA A 347 -2.84 -27.13 1.58
N HIS A 348 -3.48 -26.19 0.88
CA HIS A 348 -4.88 -25.79 1.10
C HIS A 348 -5.75 -25.84 -0.18
N PRO A 349 -5.84 -26.99 -0.88
CA PRO A 349 -6.65 -27.10 -2.10
C PRO A 349 -8.16 -26.85 -1.85
N GLU A 350 -8.64 -27.02 -0.62
CA GLU A 350 -10.02 -26.77 -0.20
C GLU A 350 -10.40 -25.28 -0.17
N ALA A 351 -9.42 -24.37 -0.14
CA ALA A 351 -9.66 -22.94 -0.17
C ALA A 351 -10.26 -22.50 -1.52
N ALA A 352 -9.93 -23.20 -2.61
CA ALA A 352 -10.40 -22.89 -3.95
C ALA A 352 -11.93 -23.01 -4.08
N LYS A 353 -12.58 -21.88 -4.42
CA LYS A 353 -14.01 -21.83 -4.70
C LYS A 353 -14.30 -21.97 -6.19
N PRO A 354 -15.46 -22.54 -6.58
CA PRO A 354 -15.79 -22.77 -7.98
C PRO A 354 -15.69 -21.52 -8.85
N LEU A 355 -16.29 -20.41 -8.41
CA LEU A 355 -16.27 -19.15 -9.15
C LEU A 355 -14.86 -18.57 -9.27
N GLY A 356 -14.05 -18.61 -8.20
CA GLY A 356 -12.64 -18.21 -8.21
C GLY A 356 -11.82 -19.03 -9.20
N THR A 357 -11.92 -20.36 -9.14
CA THR A 357 -11.20 -21.29 -10.05
C THR A 357 -11.56 -21.05 -11.51
N LEU A 358 -12.84 -20.84 -11.81
CA LEU A 358 -13.31 -20.61 -13.19
C LEU A 358 -12.90 -19.23 -13.70
N SER A 359 -13.03 -18.20 -12.87
CA SER A 359 -12.69 -16.82 -13.27
C SER A 359 -11.19 -16.52 -13.28
N ALA A 360 -10.35 -17.37 -12.70
CA ALA A 360 -8.88 -17.29 -12.81
C ALA A 360 -8.31 -17.82 -14.14
N MET A 361 -9.14 -18.44 -14.99
CA MET A 361 -8.68 -19.01 -16.27
C MET A 361 -8.33 -17.93 -17.29
N ARG A 362 -7.16 -18.09 -17.94
CA ARG A 362 -6.68 -17.20 -18.99
C ARG A 362 -6.27 -17.99 -20.24
N ALA A 363 -6.58 -17.47 -21.42
CA ALA A 363 -6.29 -18.14 -22.68
C ALA A 363 -4.79 -18.33 -22.91
N TYR A 364 -3.97 -17.36 -22.49
CA TYR A 364 -2.52 -17.41 -22.65
C TYR A 364 -1.84 -18.47 -21.76
N CYS A 365 -2.49 -18.96 -20.69
CA CYS A 365 -1.97 -20.07 -19.89
C CYS A 365 -1.78 -21.37 -20.71
N ASN A 366 -2.45 -21.49 -21.86
CA ASN A 366 -2.28 -22.62 -22.78
C ASN A 366 -1.13 -22.45 -23.79
N THR A 367 -0.51 -21.26 -23.85
CA THR A 367 0.52 -20.92 -24.86
C THR A 367 1.95 -21.04 -24.34
N PHE A 368 2.14 -21.22 -23.03
CA PHE A 368 3.46 -21.45 -22.46
C PHE A 368 3.92 -22.88 -22.75
N LYS A 369 4.94 -23.02 -23.60
CA LYS A 369 5.68 -24.27 -23.75
C LYS A 369 6.58 -24.42 -22.54
N SER A 370 6.44 -25.52 -21.80
CA SER A 370 7.45 -25.97 -20.85
C SER A 370 8.79 -26.13 -21.56
N GLY A 371 9.68 -25.15 -21.44
CA GLY A 371 11.00 -25.22 -22.05
C GLY A 371 11.83 -23.94 -21.98
N GLN A 372 12.81 -23.97 -21.07
CA GLN A 372 14.18 -23.44 -21.22
C GLN A 372 14.56 -22.01 -20.78
N ASP A 373 13.67 -21.21 -20.18
CA ASP A 373 14.13 -20.02 -19.44
C ASP A 373 14.15 -20.33 -17.93
N GLU A 374 15.27 -20.04 -17.26
CA GLU A 374 15.38 -20.18 -15.80
C GLU A 374 14.32 -19.29 -15.13
N ALA A 375 13.50 -19.89 -14.27
CA ALA A 375 12.45 -19.16 -13.58
C ALA A 375 13.06 -18.06 -12.71
N LYS A 376 12.54 -16.83 -12.85
CA LYS A 376 13.08 -15.65 -12.17
C LYS A 376 12.58 -15.63 -10.73
N SER A 377 13.43 -15.22 -9.81
CA SER A 377 12.96 -14.80 -8.49
C SER A 377 12.26 -13.45 -8.60
N LEU A 378 11.43 -13.12 -7.60
CA LEU A 378 11.04 -11.73 -7.42
C LEU A 378 12.32 -10.87 -7.32
N PRO A 379 12.35 -9.67 -7.92
CA PRO A 379 13.51 -8.80 -7.83
C PRO A 379 13.89 -8.57 -6.35
N GLU A 380 15.16 -8.46 -6.03
CA GLU A 380 15.52 -7.97 -4.70
C GLU A 380 15.15 -6.49 -4.59
N THR A 381 14.84 -6.03 -3.38
CA THR A 381 14.61 -4.61 -3.12
C THR A 381 15.32 -4.30 -1.83
N ASP A 382 16.20 -3.30 -1.86
CA ASP A 382 16.84 -2.78 -0.66
C ASP A 382 15.75 -2.11 0.19
N VAL A 383 15.32 -2.83 1.23
CA VAL A 383 14.23 -2.41 2.12
C VAL A 383 14.71 -2.44 3.55
N LEU A 384 14.24 -1.48 4.35
CA LEU A 384 14.49 -1.48 5.78
C LEU A 384 13.61 -2.53 6.45
N LEU A 385 14.21 -3.29 7.35
CA LEU A 385 13.59 -4.42 8.02
C LEU A 385 13.38 -4.11 9.53
N PRO A 386 12.27 -4.56 10.13
CA PRO A 386 11.95 -4.32 11.55
C PRO A 386 12.95 -4.96 12.54
N GLU A 387 13.78 -5.89 12.07
CA GLU A 387 14.87 -6.54 12.83
C GLU A 387 16.14 -5.69 12.92
N THR A 388 16.27 -4.70 12.03
CA THR A 388 17.45 -3.83 11.96
C THR A 388 17.13 -2.36 12.17
N THR A 389 15.85 -1.97 12.09
CA THR A 389 15.41 -0.58 12.10
C THR A 389 14.31 -0.33 13.15
N GLY A 390 14.43 0.79 13.87
CA GLY A 390 13.64 1.11 15.04
C GLY A 390 14.14 0.39 16.29
N ALA A 391 13.32 0.40 17.34
CA ALA A 391 13.57 -0.36 18.56
C ALA A 391 13.47 -1.87 18.27
N LEU A 392 14.59 -2.57 18.46
CA LEU A 392 14.77 -3.98 18.11
C LEU A 392 14.06 -4.92 19.10
N MET A 393 13.77 -6.16 18.72
CA MET A 393 13.11 -7.11 19.63
C MET A 393 14.00 -7.53 20.82
N ASP A 394 15.31 -7.70 20.60
CA ASP A 394 16.28 -8.18 21.61
C ASP A 394 17.56 -7.34 21.60
N ALA A 395 17.49 -6.10 22.06
CA ALA A 395 18.58 -5.14 21.91
C ALA A 395 19.61 -5.14 23.07
N GLY A 396 19.37 -5.87 24.17
CA GLY A 396 19.81 -5.41 25.50
C GLY A 396 20.62 -6.31 26.44
N ASN A 397 20.99 -7.55 26.09
CA ASN A 397 21.46 -8.50 27.12
C ASN A 397 22.95 -8.40 27.56
N SER A 398 23.77 -7.45 27.07
CA SER A 398 25.24 -7.50 27.24
C SER A 398 25.94 -6.29 27.86
N ILE A 399 25.24 -5.27 28.37
CA ILE A 399 25.90 -4.12 29.03
C ILE A 399 26.42 -4.52 30.43
N PRO A 400 27.73 -4.33 30.76
CA PRO A 400 28.28 -4.66 32.07
C PRO A 400 27.56 -3.92 33.22
N VAL A 401 27.33 -4.60 34.35
CA VAL A 401 26.62 -4.04 35.52
C VAL A 401 27.26 -2.74 36.02
N ALA A 402 28.59 -2.63 35.98
CA ALA A 402 29.31 -1.43 36.41
C ALA A 402 29.07 -0.20 35.50
N GLU A 403 28.64 -0.42 34.26
CA GLU A 403 28.46 0.61 33.23
C GLU A 403 26.99 1.02 33.05
N LYS A 404 26.08 0.44 33.83
CA LYS A 404 24.65 0.70 33.72
C LYS A 404 23.95 1.02 35.03
N LEU A 405 22.76 1.60 34.90
CA LEU A 405 21.76 1.77 35.94
C LEU A 405 20.43 1.31 35.34
N ASP A 406 19.97 0.14 35.77
CA ASP A 406 18.68 -0.41 35.33
C ASP A 406 17.54 0.39 35.98
N VAL A 407 16.50 0.66 35.21
CA VAL A 407 15.27 1.33 35.65
C VAL A 407 14.10 0.45 35.23
N TYR A 408 13.31 -0.01 36.19
CA TYR A 408 12.14 -0.84 35.98
C TYR A 408 10.86 0.01 35.89
N PRO A 409 9.81 -0.47 35.21
CA PRO A 409 8.51 0.21 35.19
C PRO A 409 8.05 0.66 36.59
N GLY A 410 7.69 1.95 36.70
CA GLY A 410 7.27 2.59 37.96
C GLY A 410 8.41 3.22 38.78
N GLU A 411 9.67 3.00 38.40
CA GLU A 411 10.81 3.70 38.99
C GLU A 411 11.03 5.10 38.36
N ASP A 412 11.72 5.97 39.10
CA ASP A 412 11.96 7.35 38.69
C ASP A 412 13.14 7.46 37.70
N ILE A 413 12.80 7.59 36.41
CA ILE A 413 13.76 7.73 35.31
C ILE A 413 14.57 9.02 35.43
N GLN A 414 13.95 10.12 35.85
CA GLN A 414 14.63 11.43 35.97
C GLN A 414 15.72 11.35 37.05
N ALA A 415 15.39 10.78 38.21
CA ALA A 415 16.35 10.54 39.28
C ALA A 415 17.47 9.57 38.86
N ALA A 416 17.18 8.61 37.99
CA ALA A 416 18.18 7.71 37.43
C ALA A 416 19.17 8.45 36.51
N ILE A 417 18.68 9.32 35.62
CA ILE A 417 19.51 10.18 34.76
C ILE A 417 20.44 11.05 35.61
N GLU A 418 19.90 11.71 36.64
CA GLU A 418 20.66 12.59 37.53
C GLU A 418 21.78 11.85 38.28
N LYS A 419 21.58 10.55 38.61
CA LYS A 419 22.55 9.70 39.32
C LYS A 419 23.48 8.91 38.40
N ALA A 420 23.23 8.88 37.10
CA ALA A 420 23.93 7.98 36.17
C ALA A 420 25.43 8.28 36.09
N GLY A 421 25.81 9.58 36.14
CA GLY A 421 27.16 10.00 35.80
C GLY A 421 27.49 9.59 34.37
N ASN A 422 28.55 8.78 34.18
CA ASN A 422 28.96 8.28 32.87
C ASN A 422 28.28 6.97 32.43
N ARG A 423 27.47 6.36 33.32
CA ARG A 423 26.78 5.08 33.09
C ARG A 423 25.58 5.27 32.16
N ARG A 424 25.18 4.18 31.51
CA ARG A 424 23.93 4.11 30.73
C ARG A 424 22.74 3.90 31.66
N VAL A 425 21.69 4.72 31.51
CA VAL A 425 20.39 4.44 32.12
C VAL A 425 19.66 3.45 31.22
N VAL A 426 19.29 2.29 31.74
CA VAL A 426 18.69 1.20 30.95
C VAL A 426 17.24 1.01 31.36
N LEU A 427 16.32 1.43 30.50
CA LEU A 427 14.88 1.18 30.64
C LEU A 427 14.62 -0.31 30.39
N LYS A 428 14.29 -1.03 31.45
CA LYS A 428 13.95 -2.46 31.39
C LYS A 428 12.66 -2.68 30.61
N GLU A 429 12.46 -3.89 30.09
CA GLU A 429 11.21 -4.27 29.42
C GLU A 429 9.97 -3.84 30.24
N GLY A 430 9.02 -3.18 29.58
CA GLY A 430 7.76 -2.73 30.14
C GLY A 430 7.41 -1.28 29.80
N LEU A 431 6.23 -0.87 30.27
CA LEU A 431 5.71 0.48 30.09
C LEU A 431 6.22 1.40 31.21
N HIS A 432 7.04 2.36 30.84
CA HIS A 432 7.56 3.44 31.69
C HIS A 432 6.72 4.69 31.48
N THR A 433 5.92 5.05 32.49
CA THR A 433 5.09 6.26 32.43
C THR A 433 5.71 7.43 33.18
N ILE A 434 5.61 8.62 32.60
CA ILE A 434 6.08 9.88 33.20
C ILE A 434 4.98 10.93 33.19
N ARG A 435 4.93 11.77 34.23
CA ARG A 435 3.95 12.89 34.32
C ARG A 435 4.51 14.23 33.85
N GLN A 436 5.82 14.32 33.70
CA GLN A 436 6.51 15.51 33.22
C GLN A 436 7.56 15.09 32.19
N PRO A 437 7.94 15.97 31.25
CA PRO A 437 8.96 15.66 30.26
C PRO A 437 10.28 15.22 30.91
N LEU A 438 10.88 14.16 30.39
CA LEU A 438 12.20 13.69 30.82
C LEU A 438 13.27 14.69 30.35
N ARG A 439 14.02 15.27 31.29
CA ARG A 439 15.03 16.29 31.01
C ARG A 439 16.41 15.66 30.88
N LEU A 440 16.97 15.69 29.67
CA LEU A 440 18.31 15.20 29.37
C LEU A 440 19.37 16.22 29.77
N GLN A 441 20.32 15.81 30.61
CA GLN A 441 21.52 16.61 30.93
C GLN A 441 22.69 16.20 30.02
N SER A 442 23.72 17.05 29.92
CA SER A 442 24.91 16.70 29.12
C SER A 442 25.51 15.36 29.56
N GLY A 443 25.91 14.54 28.59
CA GLY A 443 26.44 13.19 28.83
C GLY A 443 25.38 12.10 29.06
N THR A 444 24.09 12.41 28.95
CA THR A 444 23.02 11.41 29.15
C THR A 444 23.09 10.30 28.10
N LYS A 445 23.18 9.05 28.57
CA LYS A 445 23.07 7.84 27.75
C LYS A 445 21.84 7.05 28.21
N LEU A 446 20.73 7.20 27.50
CA LEU A 446 19.48 6.49 27.79
C LEU A 446 19.32 5.35 26.78
N CYS A 447 19.21 4.13 27.28
CA CYS A 447 19.01 2.94 26.46
C CYS A 447 17.77 2.17 26.93
N GLY A 448 17.10 1.46 26.04
CA GLY A 448 16.14 0.41 26.41
C GLY A 448 16.67 -0.97 26.05
N GLU A 449 15.84 -1.99 26.32
CA GLU A 449 16.09 -3.37 25.94
C GLU A 449 15.48 -3.74 24.59
N GLY A 450 14.85 -2.77 23.91
CA GLY A 450 14.21 -2.96 22.63
C GLY A 450 12.79 -2.40 22.57
N ARG A 451 12.00 -2.96 21.64
CA ARG A 451 10.62 -2.56 21.32
C ARG A 451 9.68 -2.57 22.52
N LYS A 452 9.98 -3.40 23.52
CA LYS A 452 9.16 -3.53 24.72
C LYS A 452 9.54 -2.58 25.85
N SER A 453 10.65 -1.83 25.73
CA SER A 453 10.96 -0.72 26.63
C SER A 453 10.25 0.53 26.10
N ILE A 454 9.03 0.78 26.60
CA ILE A 454 8.16 1.84 26.09
C ILE A 454 8.14 3.00 27.08
N LEU A 455 8.53 4.20 26.64
CA LEU A 455 8.40 5.44 27.38
C LEU A 455 7.17 6.22 26.90
N MET A 456 6.29 6.60 27.81
CA MET A 456 5.04 7.28 27.49
C MET A 456 4.71 8.35 28.54
N LEU A 457 4.17 9.50 28.13
CA LEU A 457 3.49 10.39 29.07
C LEU A 457 2.23 9.72 29.62
N GLU A 458 1.86 9.95 30.88
CA GLU A 458 0.56 9.51 31.38
C GLU A 458 -0.60 10.03 30.48
N PRO A 459 -1.72 9.29 30.33
CA PRO A 459 -2.77 9.61 29.35
C PRO A 459 -3.37 11.02 29.48
N ASP A 460 -3.38 11.58 30.69
CA ASP A 460 -3.89 12.91 31.01
C ASP A 460 -2.86 14.05 30.82
N CYS A 461 -1.61 13.71 30.48
CA CYS A 461 -0.53 14.65 30.31
C CYS A 461 -0.38 15.10 28.85
N LEU A 462 -0.02 16.38 28.68
CA LEU A 462 0.24 17.04 27.40
C LEU A 462 1.69 17.51 27.33
N GLY A 463 2.20 17.67 26.12
CA GLY A 463 3.54 18.20 25.86
C GLY A 463 4.54 17.15 25.35
N PRO A 464 5.84 17.47 25.38
CA PRO A 464 6.89 16.58 24.92
C PRO A 464 7.20 15.47 25.93
N THR A 465 7.60 14.31 25.41
CA THR A 465 8.02 13.19 26.26
C THR A 465 9.45 13.37 26.75
N ILE A 466 10.35 13.86 25.89
CA ILE A 466 11.77 14.11 26.21
C ILE A 466 12.16 15.53 25.79
N VAL A 467 12.91 16.22 26.64
CA VAL A 467 13.46 17.58 26.38
C VAL A 467 14.91 17.74 26.84
N ASN A 468 15.62 18.74 26.32
CA ASN A 468 16.92 19.14 26.85
C ASN A 468 16.80 19.89 28.19
N ALA A 469 17.71 19.63 29.13
CA ALA A 469 17.75 20.29 30.42
C ALA A 469 18.30 21.72 30.33
N THR A 470 19.33 21.94 29.49
CA THR A 470 19.99 23.22 29.23
C THR A 470 20.07 23.51 27.73
N LEU A 471 20.22 24.78 27.35
CA LEU A 471 20.25 25.22 25.94
C LEU A 471 21.56 24.88 25.20
N ASP A 472 22.58 24.46 25.94
CA ASP A 472 23.92 24.06 25.49
C ASP A 472 24.22 22.58 25.77
N MET A 473 23.17 21.76 25.96
CA MET A 473 23.28 20.33 26.19
C MET A 473 24.14 19.64 25.11
N HIS A 474 25.02 18.73 25.53
CA HIS A 474 25.89 18.00 24.63
C HIS A 474 26.11 16.53 25.05
N ASP A 475 26.62 15.71 24.13
CA ASP A 475 26.99 14.30 24.33
C ASP A 475 25.81 13.42 24.77
N ILE A 476 24.76 13.39 23.94
CA ILE A 476 23.54 12.63 24.19
C ILE A 476 23.50 11.37 23.35
N VAL A 477 23.15 10.25 23.97
CA VAL A 477 22.89 8.98 23.28
C VAL A 477 21.54 8.43 23.71
N LEU A 478 20.63 8.25 22.76
CA LEU A 478 19.33 7.59 22.94
C LEU A 478 19.31 6.32 22.09
N GLN A 479 19.00 5.17 22.69
CA GLN A 479 19.14 3.89 21.98
C GLN A 479 18.14 2.80 22.37
N ASN A 480 17.58 2.07 21.41
CA ASN A 480 16.84 0.82 21.65
C ASN A 480 15.59 0.93 22.56
N PHE A 481 14.79 1.97 22.42
CA PHE A 481 13.50 2.08 23.13
C PHE A 481 12.44 2.77 22.27
N VAL A 482 11.19 2.64 22.69
CA VAL A 482 10.03 3.27 22.03
C VAL A 482 9.62 4.51 22.81
N VAL A 483 9.38 5.61 22.11
CA VAL A 483 8.63 6.77 22.61
C VAL A 483 7.22 6.72 22.04
N GLU A 484 6.23 6.60 22.92
CA GLU A 484 4.81 6.46 22.58
C GLU A 484 4.07 7.78 22.76
N GLY A 485 3.62 8.37 21.65
CA GLY A 485 2.86 9.61 21.62
C GLY A 485 1.36 9.45 21.82
N ALA A 486 0.80 8.24 21.68
CA ALA A 486 -0.61 7.98 21.93
C ALA A 486 -0.97 8.14 23.42
N THR A 487 -2.27 8.18 23.72
CA THR A 487 -2.78 8.17 25.11
C THR A 487 -2.83 6.77 25.71
N LYS A 488 -2.49 5.74 24.93
CA LYS A 488 -2.37 4.34 25.35
C LYS A 488 -1.20 3.70 24.61
N ALA A 489 -0.44 2.84 25.29
CA ALA A 489 0.64 2.07 24.68
C ALA A 489 0.18 0.73 24.08
N GLU A 490 -1.01 0.28 24.47
CA GLU A 490 -1.62 -0.94 23.96
C GLU A 490 -1.93 -0.78 22.47
N THR A 491 -1.50 -1.74 21.65
CA THR A 491 -1.89 -1.79 20.25
C THR A 491 -3.40 -2.07 20.16
N GLY A 492 -4.13 -1.17 19.49
CA GLY A 492 -5.56 -1.35 19.25
C GLY A 492 -5.88 -2.58 18.40
N PHE A 493 -7.16 -2.99 18.38
CA PHE A 493 -7.65 -4.09 17.54
C PHE A 493 -7.47 -3.81 16.03
N ASP A 494 -7.55 -2.54 15.64
CA ASP A 494 -7.42 -2.08 14.25
C ASP A 494 -6.37 -0.95 14.19
N PRO A 495 -5.40 -1.00 13.24
CA PRO A 495 -4.33 -0.03 13.11
C PRO A 495 -4.83 1.40 12.87
N ASN A 496 -6.04 1.57 12.32
CA ASN A 496 -6.66 2.88 12.13
C ASN A 496 -7.54 3.32 13.32
N TYR A 497 -7.85 2.45 14.28
CA TYR A 497 -8.77 2.76 15.38
C TYR A 497 -8.34 3.98 16.20
N GLU A 498 -7.10 3.97 16.70
CA GLU A 498 -6.59 5.10 17.48
C GLU A 498 -6.09 6.25 16.60
N ARG A 499 -5.72 5.96 15.34
CA ARG A 499 -5.29 6.96 14.37
C ARG A 499 -6.38 8.01 14.16
N GLY A 500 -7.64 7.58 14.05
CA GLY A 500 -8.80 8.48 13.95
C GLY A 500 -8.85 9.53 15.07
N LEU A 501 -8.54 9.14 16.32
CA LEU A 501 -8.55 10.05 17.46
C LEU A 501 -7.44 11.10 17.41
N ARG A 502 -6.35 10.83 16.70
CA ARG A 502 -5.22 11.75 16.53
C ARG A 502 -5.39 12.68 15.34
N LEU A 503 -6.28 12.37 14.38
CA LEU A 503 -6.52 13.17 13.18
C LEU A 503 -7.38 14.42 13.41
N TYR A 504 -7.87 14.66 14.62
CA TYR A 504 -8.67 15.85 14.94
C TYR A 504 -7.81 16.98 15.50
N TRP A 505 -8.14 18.22 15.13
CA TRP A 505 -7.40 19.41 15.55
C TRP A 505 -7.37 19.63 17.08
N TYR A 506 -8.32 19.04 17.81
CA TYR A 506 -8.43 19.07 19.27
C TYR A 506 -7.83 17.84 19.98
N ALA A 507 -7.16 16.94 19.24
CA ALA A 507 -6.50 15.79 19.84
C ALA A 507 -5.45 16.25 20.89
N PRO A 508 -5.22 15.46 21.96
CA PRO A 508 -4.24 15.81 22.98
C PRO A 508 -2.87 16.14 22.36
N SER A 509 -2.36 17.34 22.62
CA SER A 509 -1.05 17.80 22.14
C SER A 509 0.07 17.01 22.81
N ARG A 510 0.66 16.04 22.11
CA ARG A 510 1.70 15.14 22.60
C ARG A 510 2.83 15.06 21.58
N GLU A 511 4.05 15.30 22.05
CA GLU A 511 5.26 15.37 21.22
C GLU A 511 6.27 14.31 21.72
N GLY A 512 7.15 13.84 20.84
CA GLY A 512 8.15 12.83 21.20
C GLY A 512 9.36 13.47 21.87
N ILE A 513 10.42 13.69 21.08
CA ILE A 513 11.73 14.17 21.52
C ILE A 513 11.96 15.58 21.00
N ILE A 514 12.02 16.58 21.89
CA ILE A 514 12.10 18.00 21.53
C ILE A 514 13.33 18.64 22.16
N LEU A 515 14.35 18.88 21.35
CA LEU A 515 15.65 19.40 21.78
C LEU A 515 15.88 20.77 21.13
N LEU A 516 15.82 21.84 21.93
CA LEU A 516 15.83 23.20 21.42
C LEU A 516 16.92 24.05 22.08
N SER A 517 17.59 24.84 21.26
CA SER A 517 18.50 25.91 21.69
C SER A 517 18.00 27.29 21.28
N ASP A 518 18.50 28.33 21.94
CA ASP A 518 18.24 29.75 21.65
C ASP A 518 19.23 30.36 20.66
N SER A 519 20.25 29.61 20.23
CA SER A 519 21.19 30.02 19.20
C SER A 519 21.65 28.84 18.32
N THR A 520 22.10 29.16 17.11
CA THR A 520 22.66 28.18 16.17
C THR A 520 23.85 27.41 16.78
N HIS A 521 23.85 26.09 16.59
CA HIS A 521 24.98 25.18 16.88
C HIS A 521 25.47 25.12 18.34
N LYS A 522 24.64 25.51 19.31
CA LYS A 522 25.00 25.53 20.73
C LYS A 522 24.97 24.14 21.36
N MET A 523 24.01 23.30 20.98
CA MET A 523 23.99 21.89 21.37
C MET A 523 24.92 21.08 20.45
N GLN A 524 25.54 20.03 20.98
CA GLN A 524 26.54 19.24 20.23
C GLN A 524 26.43 17.73 20.51
N ASN A 525 26.81 16.89 19.54
CA ASN A 525 26.99 15.45 19.71
C ASN A 525 25.71 14.75 20.22
N ILE A 526 24.67 14.73 19.38
CA ILE A 526 23.38 14.09 19.68
C ILE A 526 23.23 12.85 18.82
N SER A 527 23.03 11.69 19.42
CA SER A 527 22.85 10.43 18.70
C SER A 527 21.56 9.71 19.08
N LEU A 528 20.74 9.37 18.08
CA LEU A 528 19.60 8.48 18.19
C LEU A 528 19.92 7.22 17.38
N GLN A 529 19.86 6.05 18.02
CA GLN A 529 20.21 4.76 17.40
C GLN A 529 19.12 3.73 17.69
N ASN A 530 18.48 3.14 16.69
CA ASN A 530 17.46 2.12 16.93
C ASN A 530 16.35 2.60 17.89
N VAL A 531 15.96 3.86 17.79
CA VAL A 531 14.85 4.44 18.56
C VAL A 531 13.61 4.44 17.67
N THR A 532 12.49 4.00 18.22
CA THR A 532 11.18 4.20 17.59
C THR A 532 10.48 5.38 18.27
N VAL A 533 10.03 6.37 17.52
CA VAL A 533 9.10 7.40 18.02
C VAL A 533 7.83 7.32 17.19
N ARG A 534 6.72 7.07 17.85
CA ARG A 534 5.47 6.83 17.14
C ARG A 534 4.30 7.58 17.72
N ASN A 535 3.27 7.76 16.89
CA ASN A 535 1.94 8.15 17.32
C ASN A 535 1.83 9.55 17.97
N CYS A 536 2.85 10.41 17.85
CA CYS A 536 2.79 11.78 18.35
C CYS A 536 1.77 12.60 17.55
N THR A 537 0.89 13.33 18.23
CA THR A 537 -0.02 14.26 17.54
C THR A 537 0.71 15.47 17.00
N LYS A 538 1.86 15.83 17.60
CA LYS A 538 2.79 16.84 17.09
C LYS A 538 4.07 16.18 16.55
N ASN A 539 5.16 16.94 16.45
CA ASN A 539 6.46 16.42 16.01
C ASN A 539 6.86 15.15 16.78
N GLY A 540 7.26 14.12 16.04
CA GLY A 540 7.90 12.94 16.63
C GLY A 540 9.25 13.36 17.21
N VAL A 541 10.11 13.96 16.38
CA VAL A 541 11.39 14.54 16.81
C VAL A 541 11.52 15.96 16.30
N TYR A 542 11.97 16.89 17.15
CA TYR A 542 12.35 18.24 16.73
C TYR A 542 13.69 18.62 17.37
N ILE A 543 14.71 18.86 16.54
CA ILE A 543 16.02 19.32 16.99
C ILE A 543 16.34 20.68 16.35
N ALA A 544 16.59 21.69 17.19
CA ALA A 544 16.94 23.03 16.75
C ALA A 544 18.20 23.60 17.42
N GLY A 545 19.08 24.22 16.63
CA GLY A 545 20.28 24.90 17.15
C GLY A 545 21.38 23.95 17.62
N ALA A 546 21.59 22.85 16.89
CA ALA A 546 22.53 21.79 17.25
C ALA A 546 23.60 21.54 16.17
N SER A 547 24.65 20.82 16.53
CA SER A 547 25.67 20.34 15.60
C SER A 547 26.13 18.92 15.91
N ASN A 548 26.64 18.21 14.91
CA ASN A 548 27.09 16.82 15.03
C ASN A 548 25.96 15.90 15.54
N ILE A 549 24.98 15.68 14.67
CA ILE A 549 23.79 14.87 14.96
C ILE A 549 23.87 13.57 14.15
N THR A 550 23.61 12.44 14.80
CA THR A 550 23.53 11.12 14.14
C THR A 550 22.16 10.50 14.41
N ILE A 551 21.43 10.21 13.34
CA ILE A 551 20.17 9.47 13.37
C ILE A 551 20.41 8.18 12.58
N ASP A 552 20.40 7.05 13.26
CA ASP A 552 20.83 5.77 12.68
C ASP A 552 19.85 4.67 13.03
N ARG A 553 19.32 4.00 11.99
CA ARG A 553 18.38 2.89 12.15
C ARG A 553 17.17 3.21 13.03
N CYS A 554 16.65 4.43 12.98
CA CYS A 554 15.47 4.84 13.73
C CYS A 554 14.17 4.55 12.96
N ASP A 555 13.04 4.51 13.68
CA ASP A 555 11.70 4.37 13.09
C ASP A 555 10.77 5.46 13.62
N PHE A 556 10.43 6.41 12.74
CA PHE A 556 9.53 7.52 13.05
C PHE A 556 8.23 7.31 12.27
N ASP A 557 7.20 6.83 12.96
CA ASP A 557 5.96 6.39 12.31
C ASP A 557 4.71 7.04 12.92
N ASN A 558 3.75 7.40 12.07
CA ASN A 558 2.44 7.89 12.50
C ASN A 558 2.48 9.14 13.41
N ASN A 559 3.49 10.01 13.23
CA ASN A 559 3.61 11.28 13.96
C ASN A 559 3.10 12.48 13.13
N GLY A 560 2.98 13.65 13.74
CA GLY A 560 2.71 14.90 13.03
C GLY A 560 1.30 14.98 12.45
N SER A 561 0.34 15.34 13.30
CA SER A 561 -1.08 15.49 12.94
C SER A 561 -1.50 16.95 12.69
N ASN A 562 -2.79 17.20 12.48
CA ASN A 562 -3.38 18.52 12.25
C ASN A 562 -3.75 19.27 13.54
N VAL A 563 -3.23 18.84 14.70
CA VAL A 563 -3.43 19.59 15.95
C VAL A 563 -2.92 21.01 15.79
N VAL A 564 -3.56 21.96 16.50
CA VAL A 564 -3.28 23.40 16.41
C VAL A 564 -1.75 23.66 16.35
N PRO A 565 -1.26 24.45 15.37
CA PRO A 565 -2.02 25.35 14.49
C PRO A 565 -2.61 24.73 13.22
N GLY A 566 -2.42 23.44 12.96
CA GLY A 566 -3.00 22.77 11.79
C GLY A 566 -1.96 22.01 10.95
N PRO A 567 -2.36 21.58 9.74
CA PRO A 567 -1.50 20.83 8.83
C PRO A 567 -0.19 21.56 8.47
N GLY A 568 0.87 20.80 8.23
CA GLY A 568 2.16 21.30 7.79
C GLY A 568 3.09 21.84 8.88
N PHE A 569 2.69 21.81 10.15
CA PHE A 569 3.51 22.27 11.27
C PHE A 569 4.19 21.15 12.07
N HIS A 570 3.68 19.93 11.93
CA HIS A 570 4.14 18.78 12.71
C HIS A 570 4.53 17.66 11.78
N HIS A 571 5.64 16.98 12.08
CA HIS A 571 6.32 16.06 11.18
C HIS A 571 6.76 14.79 11.92
N ASN A 572 7.20 13.77 11.19
CA ASN A 572 7.96 12.69 11.80
C ASN A 572 9.25 13.23 12.44
N MET A 573 10.01 14.00 11.67
CA MET A 573 11.19 14.69 12.17
C MET A 573 11.34 16.10 11.59
N TYR A 574 11.67 17.05 12.46
CA TYR A 574 12.05 18.42 12.10
C TYR A 574 13.47 18.74 12.56
N LEU A 575 14.30 19.19 11.64
CA LEU A 575 15.64 19.70 11.88
C LEU A 575 15.70 21.18 11.47
N SER A 576 16.06 22.05 12.41
CA SER A 576 16.18 23.49 12.13
C SER A 576 17.47 24.08 12.67
N HIS A 577 18.17 24.93 11.91
CA HIS A 577 19.39 25.59 12.39
C HIS A 577 20.46 24.59 12.87
N VAL A 578 20.66 23.52 12.09
CA VAL A 578 21.57 22.41 12.42
C VAL A 578 22.78 22.35 11.48
N THR A 579 23.87 21.74 11.92
CA THR A 579 25.02 21.47 11.04
C THR A 579 25.68 20.13 11.32
N LYS A 580 26.27 19.49 10.30
CA LYS A 580 26.94 18.18 10.40
C LYS A 580 25.95 17.12 10.91
N VAL A 581 25.01 16.76 10.05
CA VAL A 581 23.95 15.80 10.38
C VAL A 581 24.07 14.59 9.46
N ASP A 582 24.04 13.40 10.05
CA ASP A 582 23.95 12.14 9.33
C ASP A 582 22.64 11.44 9.68
N VAL A 583 21.82 11.14 8.67
CA VAL A 583 20.57 10.38 8.77
C VAL A 583 20.69 9.13 7.92
N THR A 584 20.80 7.97 8.57
CA THR A 584 21.09 6.69 7.91
C THR A 584 20.12 5.58 8.29
N ASP A 585 19.77 4.74 7.31
CA ASP A 585 19.03 3.48 7.48
C ASP A 585 17.73 3.60 8.30
N SER A 586 17.09 4.77 8.28
CA SER A 586 15.97 5.11 9.15
C SER A 586 14.65 5.25 8.38
N ARG A 587 13.52 5.04 9.08
CA ARG A 587 12.17 5.16 8.54
C ARG A 587 11.49 6.44 9.00
N PHE A 588 10.83 7.12 8.07
CA PHE A 588 10.03 8.33 8.28
C PHE A 588 8.67 8.14 7.60
N ASP A 589 7.81 7.35 8.24
CA ASP A 589 6.61 6.79 7.64
C ASP A 589 5.33 7.45 8.18
N SER A 590 4.34 7.61 7.31
CA SER A 590 2.97 7.94 7.69
C SER A 590 2.82 9.21 8.55
N SER A 591 3.57 10.28 8.24
CA SER A 591 3.28 11.57 8.87
C SER A 591 1.88 12.04 8.47
N LEU A 592 0.98 12.17 9.46
CA LEU A 592 -0.47 12.26 9.22
C LEU A 592 -0.89 13.53 8.48
N TRP A 593 -0.17 14.63 8.72
CA TRP A 593 -0.42 15.95 8.14
C TRP A 593 0.88 16.72 7.87
N GLY A 594 2.00 16.01 7.76
CA GLY A 594 3.35 16.56 7.69
C GLY A 594 4.28 15.88 6.70
N ASN A 595 5.55 16.30 6.72
CA ASN A 595 6.64 15.64 6.00
C ASN A 595 7.21 14.47 6.82
N GLY A 596 7.89 13.55 6.13
CA GLY A 596 8.74 12.56 6.78
C GLY A 596 9.91 13.25 7.50
N LEU A 597 10.75 13.93 6.72
CA LEU A 597 11.88 14.72 7.22
C LEU A 597 11.76 16.17 6.72
N HIS A 598 11.61 17.10 7.67
CA HIS A 598 11.57 18.53 7.40
C HIS A 598 12.91 19.18 7.82
N ILE A 599 13.53 19.95 6.94
CA ILE A 599 14.81 20.62 7.18
C ILE A 599 14.70 22.10 6.82
N THR A 600 15.10 22.97 7.75
CA THR A 600 15.29 24.41 7.50
C THR A 600 16.60 24.91 8.08
N PHE A 601 17.28 25.84 7.40
CA PHE A 601 18.52 26.45 7.91
C PHE A 601 19.59 25.40 8.28
N GLY A 602 19.70 24.33 7.50
CA GLY A 602 20.62 23.22 7.71
C GLY A 602 21.92 23.39 6.93
N SER A 603 23.03 22.84 7.44
CA SER A 603 24.27 22.75 6.66
C SER A 603 25.05 21.44 6.84
N ASN A 604 25.70 20.96 5.78
CA ASN A 604 26.48 19.71 5.81
C ASN A 604 25.63 18.52 6.32
N ILE A 605 24.55 18.21 5.60
CA ILE A 605 23.59 17.15 5.96
C ILE A 605 23.70 16.01 4.96
N ARG A 606 23.76 14.77 5.45
CA ARG A 606 23.68 13.55 4.63
C ARG A 606 22.46 12.73 5.02
N ILE A 607 21.69 12.33 4.01
CA ILE A 607 20.47 11.54 4.14
C ILE A 607 20.61 10.33 3.23
N THR A 608 20.93 9.17 3.79
CA THR A 608 21.30 7.97 3.01
C THR A 608 20.60 6.70 3.48
N GLY A 609 20.09 5.88 2.55
CA GLY A 609 19.56 4.54 2.87
C GLY A 609 18.24 4.56 3.65
N ASN A 610 17.48 5.66 3.61
CA ASN A 610 16.26 5.81 4.41
C ASN A 610 14.99 5.44 3.62
N GLU A 611 13.91 5.15 4.36
CA GLU A 611 12.56 5.01 3.81
C GLU A 611 11.71 6.20 4.25
N LEU A 612 11.28 7.05 3.32
CA LEU A 612 10.45 8.24 3.58
C LEU A 612 9.14 8.14 2.79
N ALA A 613 8.17 7.48 3.38
CA ALA A 613 7.00 6.99 2.65
C ALA A 613 5.67 7.39 3.29
N ARG A 614 4.62 7.42 2.47
CA ARG A 614 3.21 7.56 2.89
C ARG A 614 2.92 8.82 3.71
N ASN A 615 3.74 9.86 3.60
CA ASN A 615 3.54 11.11 4.31
C ASN A 615 2.44 11.95 3.64
N ALA A 616 1.72 12.74 4.44
CA ALA A 616 0.67 13.63 3.94
C ALA A 616 1.19 14.86 3.22
N LEU A 617 2.48 15.16 3.35
CA LEU A 617 3.20 16.14 2.53
C LEU A 617 4.29 15.43 1.72
N SER A 618 5.56 15.82 1.87
CA SER A 618 6.69 15.22 1.15
C SER A 618 7.44 14.19 1.99
N GLY A 619 8.16 13.30 1.35
CA GLY A 619 9.13 12.43 2.04
C GLY A 619 10.20 13.27 2.71
N ILE A 620 10.94 14.06 1.91
CA ILE A 620 11.91 15.06 2.36
C ILE A 620 11.43 16.45 1.93
N TYR A 621 11.45 17.40 2.86
CA TYR A 621 11.32 18.83 2.57
C TYR A 621 12.56 19.56 3.08
N CYS A 622 13.16 20.39 2.23
CA CYS A 622 14.37 21.13 2.54
C CYS A 622 14.25 22.58 2.06
N ALA A 623 14.44 23.53 2.97
CA ALA A 623 14.47 24.96 2.64
C ALA A 623 15.66 25.68 3.30
N GLU A 624 16.11 26.77 2.70
CA GLU A 624 17.12 27.68 3.27
C GLU A 624 18.40 26.96 3.75
N SER A 625 18.88 25.95 3.03
CA SER A 625 19.95 25.04 3.49
C SER A 625 21.11 24.90 2.50
N ASP A 626 22.31 24.59 3.00
CA ASP A 626 23.54 24.47 2.21
C ASP A 626 24.24 23.13 2.41
N GLY A 627 24.71 22.48 1.34
CA GLY A 627 25.46 21.23 1.43
C GLY A 627 24.62 20.07 1.97
N VAL A 628 23.53 19.75 1.26
CA VAL A 628 22.63 18.63 1.61
C VAL A 628 22.77 17.53 0.56
N GLY A 629 23.29 16.38 0.97
CA GLY A 629 23.35 15.16 0.16
C GLY A 629 22.19 14.23 0.47
N ILE A 630 21.45 13.82 -0.56
CA ILE A 630 20.30 12.91 -0.46
C ILE A 630 20.57 11.72 -1.39
N SER A 631 20.94 10.56 -0.83
CA SER A 631 21.30 9.41 -1.66
C SER A 631 20.68 8.08 -1.25
N ASP A 632 20.40 7.21 -2.22
CA ASP A 632 20.05 5.81 -1.96
C ASP A 632 18.84 5.64 -1.03
N ASN A 633 17.89 6.58 -1.06
CA ASN A 633 16.67 6.52 -0.26
C ASN A 633 15.50 5.97 -1.08
N LEU A 634 14.55 5.33 -0.40
CA LEU A 634 13.23 5.01 -0.92
C LEU A 634 12.22 6.10 -0.53
N LEU A 635 11.63 6.77 -1.51
CA LEU A 635 10.63 7.82 -1.32
C LEU A 635 9.34 7.50 -2.08
N GLU A 636 8.34 6.96 -1.40
CA GLU A 636 7.13 6.46 -2.07
C GLU A 636 5.81 6.84 -1.43
N GLY A 637 4.78 7.01 -2.27
CA GLY A 637 3.41 7.19 -1.81
C GLY A 637 3.18 8.46 -1.00
N ASN A 638 4.03 9.49 -1.12
CA ASN A 638 3.81 10.76 -0.43
C ASN A 638 2.79 11.62 -1.21
N ASN A 639 1.98 12.43 -0.51
CA ASN A 639 0.91 13.22 -1.14
C ASN A 639 1.40 14.47 -1.90
N ILE A 640 2.65 14.89 -1.70
CA ILE A 640 3.26 15.99 -2.44
C ILE A 640 4.44 15.43 -3.23
N ALA A 641 5.66 15.56 -2.73
CA ALA A 641 6.84 15.11 -3.43
C ALA A 641 7.55 13.96 -2.71
N GLY A 642 8.33 13.16 -3.43
CA GLY A 642 9.39 12.39 -2.78
C GLY A 642 10.36 13.35 -2.09
N ILE A 643 10.93 14.27 -2.86
CA ILE A 643 11.86 15.30 -2.39
C ILE A 643 11.37 16.68 -2.83
N CYS A 644 11.21 17.61 -1.90
CA CYS A 644 10.90 19.02 -2.18
C CYS A 644 12.03 19.92 -1.67
N VAL A 645 12.60 20.73 -2.55
CA VAL A 645 13.62 21.73 -2.22
C VAL A 645 13.09 23.13 -2.56
N GLU A 646 12.89 23.96 -1.55
CA GLU A 646 12.22 25.25 -1.69
C GLU A 646 13.12 26.42 -1.25
N GLN A 647 13.10 27.49 -2.05
CA GLN A 647 13.61 28.80 -1.68
C GLN A 647 12.45 29.65 -1.15
N LEU A 648 12.53 30.06 0.11
CA LEU A 648 11.60 31.01 0.74
C LEU A 648 12.18 32.43 0.72
N MET A 649 13.46 32.56 1.02
CA MET A 649 14.24 33.80 0.96
C MET A 649 15.53 33.57 0.18
N ASP A 650 16.42 32.72 0.70
CA ASP A 650 17.70 32.38 0.11
C ASP A 650 17.64 30.99 -0.54
N ALA A 651 18.31 30.84 -1.69
CA ALA A 651 18.34 29.57 -2.39
C ALA A 651 19.09 28.52 -1.56
N CYS A 652 18.57 27.29 -1.58
CA CYS A 652 19.33 26.11 -1.19
C CYS A 652 20.55 25.96 -2.10
N THR A 653 21.73 25.75 -1.52
CA THR A 653 23.00 25.65 -2.25
C THR A 653 23.67 24.31 -1.99
N GLN A 654 24.48 23.83 -2.96
CA GLN A 654 25.19 22.54 -2.87
C GLN A 654 24.30 21.34 -2.51
N ILE A 655 23.12 21.26 -3.13
CA ILE A 655 22.21 20.10 -2.99
C ILE A 655 22.62 19.02 -4.00
N ASP A 656 22.94 17.81 -3.56
CA ASP A 656 23.23 16.64 -4.42
C ASP A 656 22.21 15.52 -4.13
N ILE A 657 21.43 15.14 -5.14
CA ILE A 657 20.39 14.12 -5.06
C ILE A 657 20.78 12.97 -5.99
N SER A 658 21.08 11.79 -5.45
CA SER A 658 21.58 10.68 -6.27
C SER A 658 21.18 9.28 -5.85
N GLY A 659 20.95 8.36 -6.80
CA GLY A 659 20.71 6.94 -6.46
C GLY A 659 19.38 6.65 -5.76
N ASN A 660 18.46 7.61 -5.65
CA ASN A 660 17.20 7.41 -4.94
C ASN A 660 16.18 6.64 -5.80
N LEU A 661 15.37 5.80 -5.16
CA LEU A 661 14.15 5.24 -5.75
C LEU A 661 12.95 6.06 -5.30
N ILE A 662 12.31 6.75 -6.23
CA ILE A 662 11.24 7.71 -5.97
C ILE A 662 10.03 7.29 -6.77
N GLN A 663 8.95 6.87 -6.11
CA GLN A 663 7.83 6.28 -6.86
C GLN A 663 6.45 6.59 -6.29
N TYR A 664 5.48 6.80 -7.17
CA TYR A 664 4.06 6.97 -6.82
C TYR A 664 3.78 8.07 -5.79
N ASN A 665 4.58 9.14 -5.78
CA ASN A 665 4.26 10.37 -5.08
C ASN A 665 3.22 11.16 -5.89
N ALA A 666 2.29 11.85 -5.23
CA ALA A 666 1.07 12.35 -5.89
C ALA A 666 1.27 13.63 -6.71
N LEU A 667 2.23 14.49 -6.37
CA LEU A 667 2.49 15.73 -7.11
C LEU A 667 3.77 15.68 -7.95
N ALA A 668 4.86 15.15 -7.39
CA ALA A 668 6.15 15.08 -8.08
C ALA A 668 7.07 14.02 -7.45
N GLY A 669 8.07 13.52 -8.18
CA GLY A 669 9.15 12.74 -7.58
C GLY A 669 10.12 13.68 -6.88
N ILE A 670 10.81 14.52 -7.67
CA ILE A 670 11.62 15.63 -7.15
C ILE A 670 11.05 16.98 -7.59
N GLN A 671 10.84 17.87 -6.63
CA GLN A 671 10.36 19.23 -6.84
C GLN A 671 11.41 20.25 -6.38
N SER A 672 11.70 21.24 -7.24
CA SER A 672 12.56 22.37 -6.91
C SER A 672 11.85 23.69 -7.18
N ILE A 673 11.73 24.53 -6.15
CA ILE A 673 10.99 25.79 -6.19
C ILE A 673 11.95 26.94 -5.92
N GLY A 674 12.13 27.83 -6.88
CA GLY A 674 12.97 29.03 -6.76
C GLY A 674 14.49 28.79 -6.83
N ASN A 675 14.96 27.55 -6.68
CA ASN A 675 16.38 27.23 -6.67
C ASN A 675 16.97 27.14 -8.09
N ASN A 676 18.16 27.73 -8.28
CA ASN A 676 18.81 27.80 -9.60
C ASN A 676 19.84 26.69 -9.87
N SER A 677 20.21 25.89 -8.86
CA SER A 677 21.23 24.84 -9.02
C SER A 677 21.07 23.70 -8.00
N ILE A 678 20.54 22.57 -8.46
CA ILE A 678 20.52 21.29 -7.73
C ILE A 678 21.23 20.22 -8.56
N GLY A 679 22.10 19.44 -7.93
CA GLY A 679 22.75 18.28 -8.54
C GLY A 679 21.80 17.09 -8.50
N MET A 680 21.57 16.46 -9.65
CA MET A 680 20.72 15.27 -9.79
C MET A 680 21.41 14.26 -10.69
N ARG A 681 21.53 13.01 -10.23
CA ARG A 681 22.13 11.91 -11.02
C ARG A 681 21.61 10.56 -10.55
N ASP A 682 21.44 9.61 -11.47
CA ASP A 682 21.16 8.21 -11.13
C ASP A 682 19.92 7.97 -10.23
N ASN A 683 18.96 8.91 -10.19
CA ASN A 683 17.69 8.71 -9.49
C ASN A 683 16.71 7.95 -10.40
N CYS A 684 15.98 7.01 -9.82
CA CYS A 684 14.91 6.27 -10.49
C CYS A 684 13.56 6.87 -10.06
N GLU A 685 12.92 7.64 -10.94
CA GLU A 685 11.58 8.21 -10.71
C GLU A 685 10.54 7.37 -11.44
N LEU A 686 9.62 6.70 -10.74
CA LEU A 686 8.63 5.82 -11.34
C LEU A 686 7.20 6.25 -10.99
N GLY A 687 6.41 6.62 -12.00
CA GLY A 687 5.00 6.91 -11.83
C GLY A 687 4.75 8.06 -10.85
N ASN A 688 5.52 9.16 -10.94
CA ASN A 688 5.33 10.39 -10.15
C ASN A 688 4.63 11.53 -10.90
#